data_AF-A0AAD5XAC7-F1
#
_entry.id   AF-A0AAD5XAC7-F1
#
_cell.length_a   1.000
_cell.length_b   1.000
_cell.length_c   1.000
_cell.angle_alpha   90.00
_cell.angle_beta   90.00
_cell.angle_gamma   90.00
#
_symmetry.space_group_name_H-M   'P 1'
#
loop_
_entity.id
_entity.type
_entity.pdbx_description
1 polymer ?
#
loop_
_entity_poly.entity_id
_entity_poly.type
_entity_poly.pdbx_seq_one_letter_code
_entity_poly.pdbx_strand_id
1 'polypeptide(L)'
;MSFDANKIKQLSAKHPKSPVTYTYGTAGFRTKADVLDSVLFRVGLLAVLRSQSHNGRTIGVMVTASHNAAEDNGVKLVEPLGEMLKQSWEAYATSLANAETEDALLKALENIVQKEGINMSAPANVVIARDTRPSGENLVAALKDGVAALGGNLTDFGIQTTPQLHYVTRCINTKGTPEAYGEPTNEGYYAKLAEAFKRLVGGKQKLAQFHVDAANGVGAIAIRGLLNAIGGDLTATIVNDNINDAAKLNHDAGADFVKVQQREPVGLKLIPGENYASLDGDADRIVFYYADEAGKFRLLDGDKIATLAAGFIMDQVKAGQVTINGAPVKVGLVQTAYANGSSTAYVKEVLKVPVEFTETGVKHLHHKAEEFDVGVYFEANGHGTVLFSKAAIQAFHTTHGQKEEQQRALRILRALSDVINQAVGDALSDLLLVVAVLVNQGRTFAEWDSAYTDLPSRLEKVKVKRRADFVPTDADRRLVKPEGFQQKIEAVVAKFNKGRAFVRPSGTEDVVRVYAEADSRENADLLAKTLCDLVAKDYGEGAASGSSSGVQHFEKGLVPLDAGALNGSGLRVLIVHTRWNLPIVEALLEGARSTLTSLNVSASDITIKSVPGSYELPFAAQSLIRQSSPKYDAVICIGVLIKGSTMHFEYIADATSQGIMRVGLDEGVPVVFGVLTCLTEDQALERAALGKGADKGHNHGVDWGQAAVEMALLNKGK
;
A
#
# COMPACT_ATOMS: atom_id res chain seq x y z
N MET A 1 -8.16 4.34 45.72
CA MET A 1 -6.86 3.64 45.88
C MET A 1 -6.02 3.99 44.66
N SER A 2 -4.80 4.50 44.87
CA SER A 2 -3.86 4.88 43.80
C SER A 2 -3.03 3.68 43.35
N PHE A 3 -2.53 3.70 42.11
CA PHE A 3 -1.54 2.73 41.65
C PHE A 3 -0.18 2.92 42.35
N ASP A 4 0.66 1.87 42.36
CA ASP A 4 2.01 1.91 42.93
C ASP A 4 2.95 2.72 42.02
N ALA A 5 3.06 4.01 42.32
CA ALA A 5 3.90 4.94 41.56
C ALA A 5 5.38 4.53 41.53
N ASN A 6 5.90 3.92 42.59
CA ASN A 6 7.29 3.50 42.66
C ASN A 6 7.55 2.32 41.72
N LYS A 7 6.64 1.34 41.69
CA LYS A 7 6.72 0.21 40.76
C LYS A 7 6.66 0.65 39.30
N ILE A 8 5.76 1.59 38.97
CA ILE A 8 5.66 2.15 37.61
C ILE A 8 6.97 2.86 37.22
N LYS A 9 7.51 3.72 38.09
CA LYS A 9 8.78 4.42 37.86
C LYS A 9 9.93 3.44 37.63
N GLN A 10 10.05 2.43 38.49
CA GLN A 10 11.11 1.43 38.41
C GLN A 10 11.08 0.64 37.10
N LEU A 11 9.90 0.20 36.65
CA LEU A 11 9.77 -0.53 35.40
C LEU A 11 9.90 0.39 34.18
N SER A 12 9.33 1.61 34.24
CA SER A 12 9.46 2.61 33.17
C SER A 12 10.92 2.99 32.92
N ALA A 13 11.77 3.03 33.94
CA ALA A 13 13.19 3.33 33.81
C ALA A 13 13.97 2.30 32.97
N LYS A 14 13.45 1.08 32.80
CA LYS A 14 14.00 0.08 31.87
C LYS A 14 13.65 0.37 30.41
N HIS A 15 12.65 1.21 30.17
CA HIS A 15 12.04 1.49 28.87
C HIS A 15 12.08 3.00 28.55
N PRO A 16 13.30 3.58 28.43
CA PRO A 16 13.48 5.02 28.22
C PRO A 16 12.83 5.47 26.92
N LYS A 17 12.15 6.62 26.96
CA LYS A 17 11.49 7.19 25.78
C LYS A 17 12.52 7.67 24.76
N SER A 18 12.32 7.32 23.49
CA SER A 18 13.11 7.86 22.38
C SER A 18 12.70 9.32 22.06
N PRO A 19 13.56 10.14 21.44
CA PRO A 19 13.25 11.52 21.05
C PRO A 19 12.34 11.59 19.81
N VAL A 20 11.28 10.78 19.79
CA VAL A 20 10.27 10.69 18.74
C VAL A 20 8.93 11.12 19.33
N THR A 21 8.13 11.83 18.54
CA THR A 21 6.73 12.11 18.86
C THR A 21 5.86 11.05 18.21
N TYR A 22 5.06 10.36 19.03
CA TYR A 22 4.21 9.26 18.59
C TYR A 22 2.77 9.74 18.40
N THR A 23 2.00 9.07 17.56
CA THR A 23 0.55 9.27 17.45
C THR A 23 -0.11 7.92 17.25
N TYR A 24 -1.15 7.64 18.03
CA TYR A 24 -1.95 6.44 17.86
C TYR A 24 -2.95 6.68 16.72
N GLY A 25 -2.74 6.02 15.58
CA GLY A 25 -3.63 6.15 14.42
C GLY A 25 -4.66 5.04 14.32
N THR A 26 -5.29 4.91 13.14
CA THR A 26 -6.28 3.87 12.84
C THR A 26 -5.78 2.47 13.16
N ALA A 27 -4.50 2.19 12.86
CA ALA A 27 -3.84 0.90 13.08
C ALA A 27 -2.91 0.88 14.31
N GLY A 28 -3.10 1.80 15.26
CA GLY A 28 -2.29 1.93 16.46
C GLY A 28 -1.00 2.71 16.27
N PHE A 29 0.02 2.41 17.08
CA PHE A 29 1.36 2.95 16.88
C PHE A 29 2.11 2.09 15.87
N ARG A 30 2.81 2.71 14.93
CA ARG A 30 3.60 2.00 13.92
C ARG A 30 4.76 2.85 13.44
N THR A 31 5.98 2.34 13.53
CA THR A 31 7.22 2.98 13.07
C THR A 31 8.36 1.95 13.13
N LYS A 32 9.62 2.39 12.95
CA LYS A 32 10.82 1.57 13.15
C LYS A 32 10.81 0.93 14.54
N ALA A 33 11.18 -0.35 14.61
CA ALA A 33 11.01 -1.14 15.82
C ALA A 33 11.94 -0.70 16.98
N ASP A 34 13.09 -0.13 16.66
CA ASP A 34 14.11 0.33 17.61
C ASP A 34 13.66 1.50 18.50
N VAL A 35 12.62 2.23 18.08
CA VAL A 35 12.05 3.35 18.85
C VAL A 35 10.70 3.00 19.50
N LEU A 36 10.28 1.74 19.55
CA LEU A 36 8.97 1.34 20.06
C LEU A 36 8.95 0.80 21.49
N ASP A 37 10.09 0.42 22.07
CA ASP A 37 10.18 -0.22 23.39
C ASP A 37 9.38 0.53 24.47
N SER A 38 9.63 1.83 24.62
CA SER A 38 8.94 2.70 25.57
C SER A 38 7.43 2.81 25.32
N VAL A 39 7.01 2.69 24.06
CA VAL A 39 5.62 2.76 23.64
C VAL A 39 4.88 1.48 24.04
N LEU A 40 5.48 0.29 23.86
CA LEU A 40 4.86 -0.96 24.29
C LEU A 40 4.66 -1.02 25.79
N PHE A 41 5.65 -0.61 26.58
CA PHE A 41 5.50 -0.49 28.03
C PHE A 41 4.27 0.35 28.40
N ARG A 42 4.11 1.52 27.76
CA ARG A 42 2.99 2.44 28.01
C ARG A 42 1.65 1.92 27.50
N VAL A 43 1.65 1.15 26.42
CA VAL A 43 0.44 0.45 25.94
C VAL A 43 0.04 -0.68 26.89
N GLY A 44 0.99 -1.38 27.50
CA GLY A 44 0.71 -2.35 28.57
C GLY A 44 -0.02 -1.71 29.75
N LEU A 45 0.42 -0.52 30.19
CA LEU A 45 -0.29 0.27 31.22
C LEU A 45 -1.72 0.62 30.78
N LEU A 46 -1.88 1.11 29.55
CA LEU A 46 -3.19 1.50 29.03
C LEU A 46 -4.15 0.31 28.90
N ALA A 47 -3.66 -0.86 28.49
CA ALA A 47 -4.47 -2.06 28.37
C ALA A 47 -5.07 -2.49 29.72
N VAL A 48 -4.30 -2.36 30.80
CA VAL A 48 -4.78 -2.60 32.17
C VAL A 48 -5.89 -1.62 32.55
N LEU A 49 -5.67 -0.31 32.37
CA LEU A 49 -6.70 0.71 32.64
C LEU A 49 -7.95 0.48 31.78
N ARG A 50 -7.77 0.09 30.52
CA ARG A 50 -8.90 -0.20 29.62
C ARG A 50 -9.70 -1.39 30.11
N SER A 51 -9.05 -2.47 30.56
CA SER A 51 -9.73 -3.62 31.14
C SER A 51 -10.50 -3.25 32.41
N GLN A 52 -9.91 -2.46 33.30
CA GLN A 52 -10.56 -1.96 34.51
C GLN A 52 -11.77 -1.06 34.20
N SER A 53 -11.69 -0.23 33.16
CA SER A 53 -12.82 0.59 32.69
C SER A 53 -14.01 -0.25 32.22
N HIS A 54 -13.76 -1.52 31.87
CA HIS A 54 -14.78 -2.51 31.52
C HIS A 54 -15.01 -3.54 32.63
N ASN A 55 -14.71 -3.21 33.89
CA ASN A 55 -14.88 -4.09 35.06
C ASN A 55 -14.17 -5.45 34.90
N GLY A 56 -12.99 -5.45 34.27
CA GLY A 56 -12.14 -6.62 34.10
C GLY A 56 -12.43 -7.48 32.88
N ARG A 57 -13.24 -7.01 31.93
CA ARG A 57 -13.30 -7.66 30.61
C ARG A 57 -11.92 -7.66 29.96
N THR A 58 -11.64 -8.73 29.21
CA THR A 58 -10.34 -8.95 28.60
C THR A 58 -10.08 -7.95 27.47
N ILE A 59 -8.89 -7.35 27.45
CA ILE A 59 -8.41 -6.47 26.38
C ILE A 59 -7.30 -7.19 25.61
N GLY A 60 -7.38 -7.18 24.29
CA GLY A 60 -6.32 -7.73 23.44
C GLY A 60 -5.26 -6.69 23.10
N VAL A 61 -4.01 -7.11 22.91
CA VAL A 61 -2.94 -6.27 22.35
C VAL A 61 -2.15 -7.04 21.31
N MET A 62 -2.20 -6.57 20.06
CA MET A 62 -1.48 -7.16 18.93
C MET A 62 -0.19 -6.39 18.65
N VAL A 63 0.95 -7.08 18.61
CA VAL A 63 2.25 -6.53 18.21
C VAL A 63 2.53 -6.90 16.76
N THR A 64 2.38 -5.95 15.85
CA THR A 64 2.59 -6.13 14.41
C THR A 64 2.65 -4.79 13.68
N ALA A 65 3.32 -4.78 12.52
CA ALA A 65 3.19 -3.72 11.52
C ALA A 65 2.57 -4.18 10.18
N SER A 66 1.87 -5.33 10.13
CA SER A 66 1.10 -5.77 8.96
C SER A 66 1.99 -5.80 7.69
N HIS A 67 1.59 -5.13 6.61
CA HIS A 67 2.28 -5.01 5.32
C HIS A 67 3.63 -4.26 5.33
N ASN A 68 4.03 -3.61 6.43
CA ASN A 68 5.29 -2.85 6.48
C ASN A 68 6.54 -3.74 6.32
N ALA A 69 7.68 -3.14 6.01
CA ALA A 69 8.98 -3.80 5.95
C ALA A 69 9.41 -4.35 7.31
N ALA A 70 10.22 -5.41 7.34
CA ALA A 70 10.50 -6.21 8.54
C ALA A 70 11.15 -5.44 9.71
N GLU A 71 11.86 -4.34 9.42
CA GLU A 71 12.48 -3.49 10.44
C GLU A 71 11.49 -2.57 11.17
N ASP A 72 10.27 -2.40 10.64
CA ASP A 72 9.19 -1.72 11.34
C ASP A 72 8.51 -2.68 12.34
N ASN A 73 7.81 -2.14 13.33
CA ASN A 73 6.81 -2.88 14.11
C ASN A 73 5.71 -1.92 14.58
N GLY A 74 4.77 -2.42 15.38
CA GLY A 74 3.67 -1.62 15.85
C GLY A 74 2.87 -2.32 16.94
N VAL A 75 1.88 -1.61 17.46
CA VAL A 75 0.97 -2.13 18.46
C VAL A 75 -0.41 -1.53 18.34
N LYS A 76 -1.43 -2.39 18.45
CA LYS A 76 -2.85 -2.00 18.48
C LYS A 76 -3.58 -2.71 19.63
N LEU A 77 -4.49 -1.98 20.30
CA LEU A 77 -5.39 -2.54 21.30
C LEU A 77 -6.69 -3.03 20.66
N VAL A 78 -7.26 -4.08 21.27
CA VAL A 78 -8.48 -4.76 20.86
C VAL A 78 -9.49 -4.71 22.01
N GLU A 79 -10.69 -4.22 21.72
CA GLU A 79 -11.81 -4.11 22.65
C GLU A 79 -12.42 -5.48 23.00
N PRO A 80 -13.27 -5.57 24.04
CA PRO A 80 -13.76 -6.85 24.52
C PRO A 80 -14.50 -7.73 23.50
N LEU A 81 -15.21 -7.18 22.50
CA LEU A 81 -15.88 -7.99 21.49
C LEU A 81 -15.03 -8.13 20.21
N GLY A 82 -13.72 -7.86 20.31
CA GLY A 82 -12.78 -7.97 19.21
C GLY A 82 -12.76 -6.73 18.31
N GLU A 83 -13.41 -5.62 18.67
CA GLU A 83 -13.35 -4.40 17.89
C GLU A 83 -12.00 -3.69 18.07
N MET A 84 -11.69 -2.73 17.20
CA MET A 84 -10.55 -1.84 17.43
C MET A 84 -10.79 -0.93 18.64
N LEU A 85 -9.69 -0.46 19.26
CA LEU A 85 -9.75 0.53 20.34
C LEU A 85 -10.70 1.69 20.02
N LYS A 86 -11.58 2.01 20.99
CA LYS A 86 -12.48 3.16 20.93
C LYS A 86 -11.70 4.45 20.62
N GLN A 87 -12.18 5.21 19.63
CA GLN A 87 -11.47 6.41 19.14
C GLN A 87 -11.15 7.44 20.24
N SER A 88 -12.05 7.62 21.22
CA SER A 88 -11.81 8.55 22.33
C SER A 88 -10.62 8.16 23.23
N TRP A 89 -10.15 6.91 23.17
CA TRP A 89 -9.00 6.39 23.92
C TRP A 89 -7.67 6.48 23.17
N GLU A 90 -7.67 6.78 21.87
CA GLU A 90 -6.45 6.97 21.08
C GLU A 90 -5.62 8.17 21.58
N ALA A 91 -6.30 9.22 22.02
CA ALA A 91 -5.67 10.39 22.63
C ALA A 91 -4.96 10.04 23.95
N TYR A 92 -5.48 9.09 24.73
CA TYR A 92 -4.82 8.60 25.94
C TYR A 92 -3.57 7.79 25.60
N ALA A 93 -3.66 6.88 24.63
CA ALA A 93 -2.49 6.16 24.14
C ALA A 93 -1.40 7.13 23.69
N THR A 94 -1.76 8.11 22.87
CA THR A 94 -0.87 9.16 22.36
C THR A 94 -0.26 9.99 23.50
N SER A 95 -1.06 10.39 24.49
CA SER A 95 -0.58 11.15 25.64
C SER A 95 0.41 10.36 26.49
N LEU A 96 0.16 9.07 26.71
CA LEU A 96 1.06 8.21 27.48
C LEU A 96 2.39 8.03 26.73
N ALA A 97 2.33 7.66 25.44
CA ALA A 97 3.49 7.45 24.58
C ALA A 97 4.43 8.67 24.53
N ASN A 98 3.88 9.88 24.61
CA ASN A 98 4.62 11.13 24.57
C ASN A 98 4.97 11.73 25.95
N ALA A 99 4.70 11.04 27.05
CA ALA A 99 5.11 11.50 28.38
C ALA A 99 6.65 11.48 28.51
N GLU A 100 7.25 12.67 28.62
CA GLU A 100 8.71 12.86 28.63
C GLU A 100 9.39 12.45 29.93
N THR A 101 8.68 12.49 31.05
CA THR A 101 9.20 12.10 32.37
C THR A 101 8.25 11.10 33.03
N GLU A 102 8.74 10.34 34.01
CA GLU A 102 7.90 9.42 34.76
C GLU A 102 6.80 10.15 35.54
N ASP A 103 7.07 11.36 36.03
CA ASP A 103 6.04 12.19 36.69
C ASP A 103 4.95 12.63 35.69
N ALA A 104 5.33 12.97 34.45
CA ALA A 104 4.37 13.26 33.39
C ALA A 104 3.55 12.01 33.03
N LEU A 105 4.18 10.83 33.02
CA LEU A 105 3.52 9.56 32.77
C LEU A 105 2.49 9.25 33.87
N LEU A 106 2.86 9.38 35.14
CA LEU A 106 1.95 9.15 36.27
C LEU A 106 0.76 10.13 36.24
N LYS A 107 1.02 11.41 35.95
CA LYS A 107 -0.04 12.41 35.81
C LYS A 107 -0.99 12.07 34.65
N ALA A 108 -0.47 11.58 33.53
CA ALA A 108 -1.28 11.14 32.41
C ALA A 108 -2.16 9.93 32.78
N LEU A 109 -1.63 8.96 33.54
CA LEU A 109 -2.42 7.83 34.05
C LEU A 109 -3.52 8.29 35.03
N GLU A 110 -3.19 9.16 35.98
CA GLU A 110 -4.16 9.76 36.92
C GLU A 110 -5.30 10.46 36.17
N ASN A 111 -4.97 11.24 35.15
CA ASN A 111 -5.97 11.93 34.33
C ASN A 111 -6.93 10.95 33.64
N ILE A 112 -6.41 9.82 33.11
CA ILE A 112 -7.25 8.79 32.47
C ILE A 112 -8.19 8.18 33.51
N VAL A 113 -7.66 7.79 34.67
CA VAL A 113 -8.44 7.18 35.77
C VAL A 113 -9.57 8.10 36.22
N GLN A 114 -9.28 9.39 36.42
CA GLN A 114 -10.28 10.37 36.82
C GLN A 114 -11.32 10.61 35.73
N LYS A 115 -10.89 10.82 34.48
CA LYS A 115 -11.78 11.17 33.38
C LYS A 115 -12.72 10.04 32.96
N GLU A 116 -12.24 8.80 33.00
CA GLU A 116 -13.04 7.62 32.66
C GLU A 116 -13.71 6.98 33.88
N GLY A 117 -13.51 7.53 35.10
CA GLY A 117 -14.12 7.03 36.32
C GLY A 117 -13.69 5.61 36.69
N ILE A 118 -12.41 5.26 36.44
CA ILE A 118 -11.92 3.88 36.52
C ILE A 118 -11.84 3.43 37.99
N ASN A 119 -12.51 2.32 38.30
CA ASN A 119 -12.30 1.62 39.56
C ASN A 119 -10.98 0.84 39.52
N MET A 120 -9.92 1.42 40.08
CA MET A 120 -8.58 0.81 40.15
C MET A 120 -8.52 -0.50 40.93
N SER A 121 -9.57 -0.87 41.67
CA SER A 121 -9.67 -2.15 42.38
C SER A 121 -10.31 -3.24 41.54
N ALA A 122 -10.87 -2.90 40.37
CA ALA A 122 -11.40 -3.88 39.45
C ALA A 122 -10.27 -4.78 38.93
N PRO A 123 -10.53 -6.08 38.70
CA PRO A 123 -9.56 -6.94 38.04
C PRO A 123 -9.24 -6.39 36.64
N ALA A 124 -8.07 -6.74 36.12
CA ALA A 124 -7.66 -6.41 34.77
C ALA A 124 -7.12 -7.65 34.08
N ASN A 125 -7.62 -7.94 32.89
CA ASN A 125 -7.23 -9.10 32.10
C ASN A 125 -6.78 -8.63 30.71
N VAL A 126 -5.58 -9.04 30.31
CA VAL A 126 -4.97 -8.67 29.04
C VAL A 126 -4.54 -9.95 28.32
N VAL A 127 -4.82 -10.03 27.02
CA VAL A 127 -4.30 -11.09 26.15
C VAL A 127 -3.42 -10.47 25.08
N ILE A 128 -2.34 -11.14 24.73
CA ILE A 128 -1.34 -10.59 23.81
C ILE A 128 -0.96 -11.61 22.76
N ALA A 129 -0.62 -11.13 21.57
CA ALA A 129 0.01 -11.91 20.52
C ALA A 129 0.91 -11.02 19.67
N ARG A 130 1.75 -11.65 18.85
CA ARG A 130 2.66 -10.99 17.91
C ARG A 130 2.69 -11.69 16.57
N ASP A 131 3.14 -10.96 15.54
CA ASP A 131 3.54 -11.57 14.26
C ASP A 131 4.97 -12.16 14.32
N THR A 132 5.53 -12.46 13.15
CA THR A 132 6.86 -13.09 12.97
C THR A 132 8.03 -12.10 12.96
N ARG A 133 7.81 -10.80 13.20
CA ARG A 133 8.89 -9.81 13.16
C ARG A 133 9.97 -10.09 14.22
N PRO A 134 11.26 -9.95 13.89
CA PRO A 134 12.35 -10.20 14.84
C PRO A 134 12.29 -9.38 16.12
N SER A 135 11.82 -8.14 16.02
CA SER A 135 11.68 -7.24 17.17
C SER A 135 10.56 -7.65 18.13
N GLY A 136 9.63 -8.52 17.70
CA GLY A 136 8.41 -8.82 18.44
C GLY A 136 8.64 -9.37 19.85
N GLU A 137 9.68 -10.19 20.06
CA GLU A 137 9.97 -10.76 21.38
C GLU A 137 10.35 -9.70 22.42
N ASN A 138 11.26 -8.79 22.04
CA ASN A 138 11.70 -7.70 22.92
C ASN A 138 10.57 -6.72 23.20
N LEU A 139 9.78 -6.37 22.17
CA LEU A 139 8.64 -5.47 22.31
C LEU A 139 7.53 -6.07 23.19
N VAL A 140 7.28 -7.38 23.08
CA VAL A 140 6.38 -8.11 23.98
C VAL A 140 6.91 -8.09 25.42
N ALA A 141 8.22 -8.20 25.64
CA ALA A 141 8.79 -8.09 26.98
C ALA A 141 8.53 -6.71 27.62
N ALA A 142 8.69 -5.62 26.86
CA ALA A 142 8.36 -4.27 27.34
C ALA A 142 6.85 -4.12 27.66
N LEU A 143 5.99 -4.68 26.80
CA LEU A 143 4.55 -4.71 27.04
C LEU A 143 4.19 -5.45 28.35
N LYS A 144 4.83 -6.61 28.59
CA LYS A 144 4.66 -7.41 29.81
C LYS A 144 5.03 -6.62 31.06
N ASP A 145 6.15 -5.90 31.04
CA ASP A 145 6.55 -5.03 32.14
C ASP A 145 5.50 -3.92 32.39
N GLY A 146 4.89 -3.37 31.33
CA GLY A 146 3.78 -2.42 31.42
C GLY A 146 2.54 -2.98 32.09
N VAL A 147 2.11 -4.18 31.71
CA VAL A 147 0.95 -4.85 32.34
C VAL A 147 1.25 -5.19 33.81
N ALA A 148 2.45 -5.69 34.09
CA ALA A 148 2.89 -6.02 35.45
C ALA A 148 2.97 -4.79 36.36
N ALA A 149 3.33 -3.62 35.83
CA ALA A 149 3.44 -2.37 36.58
C ALA A 149 2.10 -1.96 37.24
N LEU A 150 0.96 -2.23 36.59
CA LEU A 150 -0.38 -1.98 37.16
C LEU A 150 -1.06 -3.24 37.70
N GLY A 151 -0.37 -4.39 37.72
CA GLY A 151 -0.89 -5.63 38.31
C GLY A 151 -1.99 -6.30 37.49
N GLY A 152 -1.97 -6.15 36.16
CA GLY A 152 -2.91 -6.87 35.29
C GLY A 152 -2.57 -8.35 35.15
N ASN A 153 -3.60 -9.18 35.00
CA ASN A 153 -3.44 -10.58 34.60
C ASN A 153 -3.14 -10.62 33.09
N LEU A 154 -2.19 -11.46 32.70
CA LEU A 154 -1.73 -11.56 31.33
C LEU A 154 -1.75 -13.00 30.83
N THR A 155 -2.29 -13.21 29.63
CA THR A 155 -2.11 -14.44 28.86
C THR A 155 -1.41 -14.12 27.54
N ASP A 156 -0.32 -14.83 27.24
CA ASP A 156 0.45 -14.68 26.02
C ASP A 156 0.16 -15.83 25.05
N PHE A 157 -0.42 -15.50 23.90
CA PHE A 157 -0.74 -16.45 22.83
C PHE A 157 0.41 -16.62 21.82
N GLY A 158 1.53 -15.92 22.00
CA GLY A 158 2.70 -16.05 21.16
C GLY A 158 2.46 -15.56 19.73
N ILE A 159 2.85 -16.38 18.76
CA ILE A 159 2.72 -16.06 17.33
C ILE A 159 1.29 -16.36 16.86
N GLN A 160 0.55 -15.32 16.48
CA GLN A 160 -0.78 -15.42 15.89
C GLN A 160 -0.96 -14.39 14.77
N THR A 161 -1.91 -14.64 13.89
CA THR A 161 -2.42 -13.59 12.99
C THR A 161 -3.19 -12.52 13.79
N THR A 162 -3.32 -11.32 13.23
CA THR A 162 -4.16 -10.27 13.83
C THR A 162 -5.58 -10.79 14.10
N PRO A 163 -6.28 -11.44 13.14
CA PRO A 163 -7.66 -11.89 13.37
C PRO A 163 -7.80 -12.97 14.44
N GLN A 164 -6.79 -13.83 14.62
CA GLN A 164 -6.78 -14.82 15.70
C GLN A 164 -6.76 -14.17 17.08
N LEU A 165 -5.98 -13.10 17.28
CA LEU A 165 -6.00 -12.37 18.56
C LEU A 165 -7.38 -11.73 18.81
N HIS A 166 -7.96 -11.12 17.79
CA HIS A 166 -9.31 -10.53 17.89
C HIS A 166 -10.36 -11.61 18.21
N TYR A 167 -10.26 -12.78 17.59
CA TYR A 167 -11.11 -13.94 17.86
C TYR A 167 -10.99 -14.40 19.32
N VAL A 168 -9.78 -14.67 19.83
CA VAL A 168 -9.63 -15.17 21.22
C VAL A 168 -10.08 -14.13 22.24
N THR A 169 -9.82 -12.84 21.99
CA THR A 169 -10.31 -11.74 22.84
C THR A 169 -11.83 -11.76 22.95
N ARG A 170 -12.53 -11.87 21.81
CA ARG A 170 -14.00 -11.96 21.78
C ARG A 170 -14.52 -13.25 22.43
N CYS A 171 -13.90 -14.39 22.16
CA CYS A 171 -14.29 -15.68 22.72
C CYS A 171 -14.21 -15.68 24.25
N ILE A 172 -13.12 -15.17 24.83
CA ILE A 172 -12.97 -15.08 26.29
C ILE A 172 -14.09 -14.23 26.90
N ASN A 173 -14.40 -13.09 26.28
CA ASN A 173 -15.38 -12.14 26.80
C ASN A 173 -16.84 -12.51 26.56
N THR A 174 -17.10 -13.51 25.72
CA THR A 174 -18.45 -14.00 25.40
C THR A 174 -18.70 -15.43 25.90
N LYS A 175 -17.66 -16.11 26.41
CA LYS A 175 -17.74 -17.48 26.93
C LYS A 175 -18.83 -17.59 28.00
N GLY A 176 -19.67 -18.63 27.88
CA GLY A 176 -20.75 -18.89 28.83
C GLY A 176 -21.95 -17.95 28.71
N THR A 177 -21.98 -17.06 27.71
CA THR A 177 -23.14 -16.21 27.40
C THR A 177 -23.90 -16.74 26.18
N PRO A 178 -25.14 -16.31 25.93
CA PRO A 178 -25.84 -16.60 24.68
C PRO A 178 -25.13 -16.10 23.41
N GLU A 179 -24.15 -15.19 23.56
CA GLU A 179 -23.36 -14.60 22.48
C GLU A 179 -21.98 -15.27 22.32
N ALA A 180 -21.78 -16.45 22.92
CA ALA A 180 -20.52 -17.18 22.87
C ALA A 180 -20.02 -17.33 21.42
N TYR A 181 -18.81 -16.81 21.15
CA TYR A 181 -18.30 -16.72 19.79
C TYR A 181 -17.54 -17.97 19.31
N GLY A 182 -17.08 -18.81 20.24
CA GLY A 182 -16.30 -20.02 19.96
C GLY A 182 -15.31 -20.33 21.10
N GLU A 183 -14.53 -21.39 20.94
CA GLU A 183 -13.47 -21.73 21.90
C GLU A 183 -12.26 -20.80 21.74
N PRO A 184 -11.71 -20.22 22.83
CA PRO A 184 -10.65 -19.21 22.78
C PRO A 184 -9.25 -19.82 22.54
N THR A 185 -9.10 -20.60 21.47
CA THR A 185 -7.83 -21.21 21.05
C THR A 185 -7.64 -21.13 19.54
N ASN A 186 -6.43 -21.39 19.06
CA ASN A 186 -6.15 -21.49 17.62
C ASN A 186 -6.95 -22.62 16.97
N GLU A 187 -7.06 -23.76 17.65
CA GLU A 187 -7.83 -24.91 17.20
C GLU A 187 -9.33 -24.58 17.14
N GLY A 188 -9.84 -23.84 18.13
CA GLY A 188 -11.22 -23.35 18.13
C GLY A 188 -11.51 -22.41 16.95
N TYR A 189 -10.56 -21.51 16.63
CA TYR A 189 -10.63 -20.65 15.46
C TYR A 189 -10.69 -21.47 14.16
N TYR A 190 -9.77 -22.41 13.96
CA TYR A 190 -9.76 -23.25 12.75
C TYR A 190 -11.02 -24.13 12.65
N ALA A 191 -11.45 -24.75 13.75
CA ALA A 191 -12.63 -25.61 13.79
C ALA A 191 -13.89 -24.84 13.40
N LYS A 192 -14.11 -23.66 14.01
CA LYS A 192 -15.25 -22.80 13.70
C LYS A 192 -15.33 -22.46 12.21
N LEU A 193 -14.22 -21.97 11.65
CA LEU A 193 -14.16 -21.59 10.23
C LEU A 193 -14.34 -22.81 9.31
N ALA A 194 -13.66 -23.92 9.60
CA ALA A 194 -13.75 -25.13 8.80
C ALA A 194 -15.16 -25.74 8.80
N GLU A 195 -15.82 -25.82 9.97
CA GLU A 195 -17.19 -26.35 10.09
C GLU A 195 -18.21 -25.48 9.37
N ALA A 196 -18.08 -24.16 9.45
CA ALA A 196 -18.92 -23.22 8.70
C ALA A 196 -18.71 -23.37 7.19
N PHE A 197 -17.46 -23.42 6.74
CA PHE A 197 -17.11 -23.60 5.34
C PHE A 197 -17.62 -24.91 4.76
N LYS A 198 -17.43 -26.03 5.46
CA LYS A 198 -17.94 -27.36 5.04
C LYS A 198 -19.45 -27.37 4.83
N ARG A 199 -20.21 -26.65 5.69
CA ARG A 199 -21.67 -26.48 5.50
C ARG A 199 -22.02 -25.70 4.24
N LEU A 200 -21.15 -24.80 3.78
CA LEU A 200 -21.37 -23.99 2.59
C LEU A 200 -21.04 -24.74 1.29
N VAL A 201 -20.00 -25.57 1.28
CA VAL A 201 -19.47 -26.21 0.06
C VAL A 201 -19.70 -27.71 -0.05
N GLY A 202 -20.11 -28.37 1.03
CA GLY A 202 -20.25 -29.83 1.08
C GLY A 202 -21.09 -30.39 -0.07
N GLY A 203 -20.54 -31.40 -0.74
CA GLY A 203 -21.19 -32.09 -1.87
C GLY A 203 -21.22 -31.30 -3.18
N LYS A 204 -20.56 -30.14 -3.28
CA LYS A 204 -20.51 -29.31 -4.50
C LYS A 204 -19.21 -29.52 -5.27
N GLN A 205 -19.23 -29.13 -6.54
CA GLN A 205 -18.02 -29.10 -7.37
C GLN A 205 -17.02 -28.08 -6.79
N LYS A 206 -15.79 -28.54 -6.57
CA LYS A 206 -14.70 -27.71 -6.05
C LYS A 206 -14.15 -26.80 -7.16
N LEU A 207 -13.56 -25.68 -6.76
CA LEU A 207 -12.79 -24.85 -7.67
C LEU A 207 -11.55 -25.60 -8.18
N ALA A 208 -10.98 -25.12 -9.28
CA ALA A 208 -9.69 -25.57 -9.77
C ALA A 208 -8.56 -25.30 -8.74
N GLN A 209 -7.36 -25.80 -9.04
CA GLN A 209 -6.16 -25.68 -8.19
C GLN A 209 -6.02 -24.27 -7.59
N PHE A 210 -5.75 -24.22 -6.28
CA PHE A 210 -5.70 -22.99 -5.50
C PHE A 210 -4.31 -22.79 -4.91
N HIS A 211 -3.80 -21.57 -4.94
CA HIS A 211 -2.49 -21.19 -4.42
C HIS A 211 -2.62 -20.00 -3.48
N VAL A 212 -1.91 -20.05 -2.35
CA VAL A 212 -1.91 -18.98 -1.35
C VAL A 212 -0.48 -18.49 -1.12
N ASP A 213 -0.22 -17.26 -1.52
CA ASP A 213 0.97 -16.50 -1.14
C ASP A 213 0.79 -15.98 0.29
N ALA A 214 1.62 -16.48 1.20
CA ALA A 214 1.54 -16.16 2.62
C ALA A 214 2.49 -15.03 3.06
N ALA A 215 3.08 -14.29 2.11
CA ALA A 215 3.93 -13.12 2.35
C ALA A 215 5.15 -13.36 3.27
N ASN A 216 5.54 -14.62 3.47
CA ASN A 216 6.48 -15.10 4.49
C ASN A 216 6.11 -14.65 5.91
N GLY A 217 4.82 -14.34 6.14
CA GLY A 217 4.27 -13.85 7.40
C GLY A 217 3.60 -14.93 8.22
N VAL A 218 3.01 -14.53 9.36
CA VAL A 218 2.35 -15.45 10.29
C VAL A 218 1.15 -16.16 9.65
N GLY A 219 0.55 -15.58 8.59
CA GLY A 219 -0.48 -16.20 7.78
C GLY A 219 -0.11 -17.59 7.26
N ALA A 220 1.17 -17.87 7.01
CA ALA A 220 1.66 -19.18 6.56
C ALA A 220 1.36 -20.31 7.56
N ILE A 221 1.46 -20.01 8.86
CA ILE A 221 1.13 -20.96 9.93
C ILE A 221 -0.37 -21.18 9.99
N ALA A 222 -1.12 -20.07 9.97
CA ALA A 222 -2.56 -20.09 10.15
C ALA A 222 -3.29 -20.77 8.98
N ILE A 223 -2.91 -20.48 7.73
CA ILE A 223 -3.54 -21.11 6.56
C ILE A 223 -3.27 -22.62 6.52
N ARG A 224 -2.07 -23.06 6.94
CA ARG A 224 -1.75 -24.49 7.06
C ARG A 224 -2.64 -25.18 8.11
N GLY A 225 -2.82 -24.55 9.28
CA GLY A 225 -3.73 -25.04 10.32
C GLY A 225 -5.19 -25.12 9.84
N LEU A 226 -5.64 -24.09 9.14
CA LEU A 226 -6.99 -24.02 8.59
C LEU A 226 -7.25 -25.07 7.50
N LEU A 227 -6.33 -25.22 6.54
CA LEU A 227 -6.44 -26.24 5.48
C LEU A 227 -6.47 -27.65 6.08
N ASN A 228 -5.67 -27.91 7.12
CA ASN A 228 -5.72 -29.18 7.84
C ASN A 228 -7.09 -29.43 8.50
N ALA A 229 -7.69 -28.40 9.12
CA ALA A 229 -9.02 -28.51 9.71
C ALA A 229 -10.14 -28.70 8.66
N ILE A 230 -10.00 -28.08 7.50
CA ILE A 230 -10.93 -28.24 6.38
C ILE A 230 -10.80 -29.63 5.73
N GLY A 231 -9.58 -30.14 5.58
CA GLY A 231 -9.33 -31.41 4.93
C GLY A 231 -9.65 -31.35 3.44
N GLY A 232 -10.24 -32.42 2.89
CA GLY A 232 -10.42 -32.55 1.45
C GLY A 232 -11.33 -31.52 0.78
N ASP A 233 -12.15 -30.77 1.51
CA ASP A 233 -13.11 -29.81 0.94
C ASP A 233 -12.44 -28.55 0.36
N LEU A 234 -11.21 -28.23 0.78
CA LEU A 234 -10.37 -27.21 0.16
C LEU A 234 -8.90 -27.60 0.31
N THR A 235 -8.20 -27.67 -0.83
CA THR A 235 -6.75 -27.89 -0.87
C THR A 235 -6.09 -26.72 -1.56
N ALA A 236 -4.98 -26.22 -1.00
CA ALA A 236 -4.20 -25.17 -1.63
C ALA A 236 -2.70 -25.40 -1.46
N THR A 237 -1.92 -24.98 -2.45
CA THR A 237 -0.47 -24.90 -2.36
C THR A 237 -0.09 -23.58 -1.70
N ILE A 238 0.63 -23.66 -0.58
CA ILE A 238 1.13 -22.46 0.11
C ILE A 238 2.51 -22.12 -0.49
N VAL A 239 2.70 -20.85 -0.85
CA VAL A 239 3.97 -20.29 -1.33
C VAL A 239 4.37 -19.10 -0.46
N ASN A 240 5.64 -18.70 -0.53
CA ASN A 240 6.20 -17.62 0.30
C ASN A 240 5.85 -17.83 1.79
N ASP A 241 6.29 -18.95 2.35
CA ASP A 241 5.93 -19.38 3.71
C ASP A 241 7.14 -19.46 4.66
N ASN A 242 8.26 -18.83 4.29
CA ASN A 242 9.48 -18.86 5.09
C ASN A 242 9.46 -17.84 6.24
N ILE A 243 8.72 -18.17 7.29
CA ILE A 243 8.53 -17.32 8.48
C ILE A 243 9.81 -17.05 9.30
N ASN A 244 10.88 -17.80 9.06
CA ASN A 244 12.14 -17.70 9.81
C ASN A 244 13.13 -16.71 9.18
N ASP A 245 12.86 -16.24 7.97
CA ASP A 245 13.71 -15.30 7.25
C ASP A 245 13.01 -13.93 7.18
N ALA A 246 13.35 -13.08 8.14
CA ALA A 246 12.73 -11.77 8.27
C ALA A 246 12.92 -10.88 7.03
N ALA A 247 14.00 -11.07 6.27
CA ALA A 247 14.23 -10.30 5.04
C ALA A 247 13.19 -10.61 3.95
N LYS A 248 12.49 -11.75 4.06
CA LYS A 248 11.45 -12.16 3.12
C LYS A 248 10.04 -11.71 3.49
N LEU A 249 9.81 -11.25 4.72
CA LEU A 249 8.50 -10.78 5.16
C LEU A 249 8.04 -9.61 4.28
N ASN A 250 6.92 -9.80 3.56
CA ASN A 250 6.36 -8.86 2.58
C ASN A 250 7.32 -8.47 1.43
N HIS A 251 8.45 -9.15 1.24
CA HIS A 251 9.43 -8.80 0.22
C HIS A 251 9.01 -9.34 -1.14
N ASP A 252 8.63 -8.44 -2.05
CA ASP A 252 8.09 -8.76 -3.37
C ASP A 252 6.94 -9.80 -3.33
N ALA A 253 6.18 -9.82 -2.24
CA ALA A 253 5.12 -10.78 -1.97
C ALA A 253 4.05 -10.17 -1.06
N GLY A 254 2.89 -10.82 -1.00
CA GLY A 254 1.77 -10.45 -0.15
C GLY A 254 0.77 -9.49 -0.78
N ALA A 255 -0.35 -9.30 -0.10
CA ALA A 255 -1.51 -8.60 -0.63
C ALA A 255 -1.22 -7.16 -1.07
N ASP A 256 -0.44 -6.43 -0.27
CA ASP A 256 -0.05 -5.04 -0.58
C ASP A 256 0.80 -4.95 -1.85
N PHE A 257 1.82 -5.80 -1.96
CA PHE A 257 2.66 -5.88 -3.15
C PHE A 257 1.83 -6.20 -4.40
N VAL A 258 1.00 -7.24 -4.35
CA VAL A 258 0.19 -7.67 -5.50
C VAL A 258 -0.80 -6.57 -5.89
N LYS A 259 -1.44 -5.91 -4.92
CA LYS A 259 -2.35 -4.80 -5.16
C LYS A 259 -1.65 -3.61 -5.83
N VAL A 260 -0.48 -3.23 -5.34
CA VAL A 260 0.24 -2.03 -5.80
C VAL A 260 0.96 -2.29 -7.13
N GLN A 261 1.63 -3.42 -7.25
CA GLN A 261 2.45 -3.76 -8.42
C GLN A 261 1.66 -4.42 -9.55
N GLN A 262 0.45 -4.95 -9.26
CA GLN A 262 -0.42 -5.65 -10.21
C GLN A 262 0.32 -6.72 -11.03
N ARG A 263 1.12 -7.53 -10.32
CA ARG A 263 1.88 -8.65 -10.86
C ARG A 263 2.00 -9.75 -9.81
N GLU A 264 2.39 -10.93 -10.25
CA GLU A 264 2.60 -12.07 -9.37
C GLU A 264 3.75 -11.84 -8.37
N PRO A 265 3.64 -12.40 -7.14
CA PRO A 265 4.69 -12.36 -6.14
C PRO A 265 5.93 -13.13 -6.58
N VAL A 266 7.07 -12.81 -5.96
CA VAL A 266 8.34 -13.48 -6.21
C VAL A 266 8.22 -15.00 -6.01
N GLY A 267 8.89 -15.76 -6.87
CA GLY A 267 8.88 -17.23 -6.80
C GLY A 267 7.60 -17.89 -7.30
N LEU A 268 6.59 -17.13 -7.71
CA LEU A 268 5.37 -17.63 -8.31
C LEU A 268 5.38 -17.39 -9.82
N LYS A 269 4.85 -18.35 -10.59
CA LYS A 269 4.54 -18.17 -12.01
C LYS A 269 3.09 -18.58 -12.21
N LEU A 270 2.27 -17.67 -12.72
CA LEU A 270 0.85 -17.92 -12.88
C LEU A 270 0.59 -18.89 -14.04
N ILE A 271 -0.34 -19.80 -13.81
CA ILE A 271 -0.83 -20.77 -14.78
C ILE A 271 -2.29 -20.38 -15.10
N PRO A 272 -2.62 -20.12 -16.38
CA PRO A 272 -4.00 -19.85 -16.78
C PRO A 272 -4.96 -20.96 -16.33
N GLY A 273 -6.09 -20.56 -15.74
CA GLY A 273 -7.11 -21.48 -15.20
C GLY A 273 -6.91 -21.88 -13.73
N GLU A 274 -5.78 -21.54 -13.10
CA GLU A 274 -5.58 -21.70 -11.66
C GLU A 274 -5.97 -20.43 -10.89
N ASN A 275 -6.21 -20.60 -9.58
CA ASN A 275 -6.71 -19.54 -8.71
C ASN A 275 -5.67 -19.17 -7.64
N TYR A 276 -5.48 -17.88 -7.41
CA TYR A 276 -4.44 -17.38 -6.51
C TYR A 276 -5.01 -16.36 -5.53
N ALA A 277 -4.45 -16.34 -4.32
CA ALA A 277 -4.67 -15.31 -3.33
C ALA A 277 -3.37 -14.94 -2.62
N SER A 278 -3.23 -13.69 -2.22
CA SER A 278 -2.14 -13.22 -1.36
C SER A 278 -2.69 -12.70 -0.05
N LEU A 279 -2.10 -13.16 1.05
CA LEU A 279 -2.29 -12.59 2.39
C LEU A 279 -1.28 -11.46 2.60
N ASP A 280 -1.51 -10.54 3.53
CA ASP A 280 -0.45 -9.67 4.05
C ASP A 280 0.25 -10.27 5.28
N GLY A 281 1.29 -9.60 5.79
CA GLY A 281 2.19 -10.16 6.80
C GLY A 281 1.54 -10.64 8.10
N ASP A 282 0.44 -10.02 8.54
CA ASP A 282 -0.36 -10.41 9.72
C ASP A 282 -1.74 -11.01 9.38
N ALA A 283 -1.99 -11.26 8.10
CA ALA A 283 -3.19 -11.88 7.53
C ALA A 283 -4.51 -11.17 7.89
N ASP A 284 -4.50 -9.83 7.88
CA ASP A 284 -5.73 -9.01 7.99
C ASP A 284 -6.21 -8.46 6.64
N ARG A 285 -5.48 -8.73 5.56
CA ARG A 285 -5.85 -8.39 4.17
C ARG A 285 -5.70 -9.56 3.23
N ILE A 286 -6.59 -9.61 2.23
CA ILE A 286 -6.50 -10.55 1.12
C ILE A 286 -6.82 -9.89 -0.21
N VAL A 287 -6.07 -10.27 -1.25
CA VAL A 287 -6.45 -10.01 -2.64
C VAL A 287 -6.37 -11.31 -3.42
N PHE A 288 -7.19 -11.42 -4.45
CA PHE A 288 -7.21 -12.56 -5.36
C PHE A 288 -6.68 -12.14 -6.72
N TYR A 289 -6.23 -13.11 -7.50
CA TYR A 289 -5.76 -12.87 -8.86
C TYR A 289 -5.70 -14.17 -9.65
N TYR A 290 -5.59 -14.02 -10.97
CA TYR A 290 -5.41 -15.12 -11.90
C TYR A 290 -4.65 -14.65 -13.14
N ALA A 291 -4.19 -15.58 -13.96
CA ALA A 291 -3.76 -15.30 -15.32
C ALA A 291 -4.91 -15.61 -16.28
N ASP A 292 -5.22 -14.67 -17.18
CA ASP A 292 -6.16 -14.96 -18.26
C ASP A 292 -5.57 -15.95 -19.28
N GLU A 293 -6.35 -16.32 -20.31
CA GLU A 293 -5.94 -17.28 -21.33
C GLU A 293 -4.67 -16.85 -22.09
N ALA A 294 -4.39 -15.55 -22.16
CA ALA A 294 -3.17 -15.01 -22.77
C ALA A 294 -1.98 -14.94 -21.79
N GLY A 295 -2.15 -15.40 -20.55
CA GLY A 295 -1.16 -15.34 -19.49
C GLY A 295 -1.05 -13.97 -18.82
N LYS A 296 -1.99 -13.05 -19.05
CA LYS A 296 -1.94 -11.71 -18.47
C LYS A 296 -2.50 -11.72 -17.05
N PHE A 297 -1.80 -11.05 -16.14
CA PHE A 297 -2.23 -10.85 -14.76
C PHE A 297 -3.56 -10.10 -14.66
N ARG A 298 -4.47 -10.61 -13.82
CA ARG A 298 -5.77 -10.01 -13.51
C ARG A 298 -5.96 -9.92 -12.00
N LEU A 299 -6.15 -8.69 -11.50
CA LEU A 299 -6.37 -8.42 -10.08
C LEU A 299 -7.86 -8.55 -9.72
N LEU A 300 -8.12 -9.14 -8.56
CA LEU A 300 -9.43 -9.22 -7.91
C LEU A 300 -9.29 -8.70 -6.48
N ASP A 301 -9.38 -7.39 -6.32
CA ASP A 301 -9.08 -6.69 -5.07
C ASP A 301 -10.26 -6.63 -4.09
N GLY A 302 -10.13 -5.82 -3.03
CA GLY A 302 -11.18 -5.67 -2.02
C GLY A 302 -12.55 -5.25 -2.56
N ASP A 303 -12.63 -4.43 -3.61
CA ASP A 303 -13.92 -4.06 -4.21
C ASP A 303 -14.55 -5.27 -4.92
N LYS A 304 -13.75 -6.10 -5.59
CA LYS A 304 -14.22 -7.35 -6.20
C LYS A 304 -14.77 -8.29 -5.13
N ILE A 305 -14.12 -8.38 -3.96
CA ILE A 305 -14.60 -9.18 -2.82
C ILE A 305 -15.92 -8.62 -2.28
N ALA A 306 -15.96 -7.31 -2.01
CA ALA A 306 -17.15 -6.60 -1.52
C ALA A 306 -18.37 -6.82 -2.41
N THR A 307 -18.20 -6.62 -3.72
CA THR A 307 -19.28 -6.77 -4.71
C THR A 307 -19.76 -8.21 -4.83
N LEU A 308 -18.85 -9.20 -4.74
CA LEU A 308 -19.19 -10.62 -4.72
C LEU A 308 -20.01 -10.98 -3.48
N ALA A 309 -19.55 -10.58 -2.29
CA ALA A 309 -20.20 -10.86 -1.02
C ALA A 309 -21.57 -10.18 -0.92
N ALA A 310 -21.65 -8.88 -1.22
CA ALA A 310 -22.90 -8.11 -1.14
C ALA A 310 -23.98 -8.66 -2.08
N GLY A 311 -23.61 -8.98 -3.33
CA GLY A 311 -24.53 -9.57 -4.29
C GLY A 311 -25.05 -10.93 -3.82
N PHE A 312 -24.15 -11.83 -3.43
CA PHE A 312 -24.54 -13.17 -2.99
C PHE A 312 -25.42 -13.15 -1.74
N ILE A 313 -25.08 -12.36 -0.73
CA ILE A 313 -25.88 -12.22 0.49
C ILE A 313 -27.26 -11.66 0.17
N MET A 314 -27.34 -10.61 -0.65
CA MET A 314 -28.62 -10.03 -1.08
C MET A 314 -29.50 -11.08 -1.79
N ASP A 315 -28.91 -11.90 -2.65
CA ASP A 315 -29.64 -12.99 -3.33
C ASP A 315 -30.15 -14.02 -2.33
N GLN A 316 -29.34 -14.42 -1.34
CA GLN A 316 -29.78 -15.38 -0.31
C GLN A 316 -30.86 -14.78 0.61
N VAL A 317 -30.76 -13.51 0.99
CA VAL A 317 -31.79 -12.82 1.78
C VAL A 317 -33.13 -12.79 1.03
N LYS A 318 -33.11 -12.45 -0.27
CA LYS A 318 -34.30 -12.46 -1.12
C LYS A 318 -34.88 -13.87 -1.30
N ALA A 319 -34.03 -14.85 -1.63
CA ALA A 319 -34.43 -16.23 -1.81
C ALA A 319 -35.00 -16.84 -0.51
N GLY A 320 -34.43 -16.50 0.64
CA GLY A 320 -34.89 -16.92 1.96
C GLY A 320 -36.12 -16.16 2.49
N GLN A 321 -36.52 -15.07 1.83
CA GLN A 321 -37.59 -14.17 2.25
C GLN A 321 -37.45 -13.71 3.72
N VAL A 322 -36.22 -13.40 4.12
CA VAL A 322 -35.90 -13.06 5.51
C VAL A 322 -36.42 -11.67 5.83
N THR A 323 -37.15 -11.55 6.94
CA THR A 323 -37.69 -10.27 7.42
C THR A 323 -37.33 -10.02 8.88
N ILE A 324 -37.18 -8.74 9.23
CA ILE A 324 -37.05 -8.23 10.59
C ILE A 324 -38.22 -7.28 10.82
N ASN A 325 -39.05 -7.54 11.83
CA ASN A 325 -40.26 -6.76 12.13
C ASN A 325 -41.19 -6.55 10.91
N GLY A 326 -41.31 -7.58 10.05
CA GLY A 326 -42.15 -7.54 8.85
C GLY A 326 -41.54 -6.80 7.65
N ALA A 327 -40.35 -6.21 7.79
CA ALA A 327 -39.62 -5.57 6.69
C ALA A 327 -38.48 -6.49 6.19
N PRO A 328 -38.14 -6.48 4.88
CA PRO A 328 -36.99 -7.20 4.38
C PRO A 328 -35.69 -6.78 5.07
N VAL A 329 -34.80 -7.73 5.33
CA VAL A 329 -33.45 -7.47 5.86
C VAL A 329 -32.71 -6.49 4.96
N LYS A 330 -32.15 -5.43 5.55
CA LYS A 330 -31.40 -4.40 4.84
C LYS A 330 -29.94 -4.81 4.68
N VAL A 331 -29.58 -5.23 3.47
CA VAL A 331 -28.18 -5.45 3.08
C VAL A 331 -27.63 -4.16 2.47
N GLY A 332 -26.44 -3.72 2.90
CA GLY A 332 -25.76 -2.55 2.35
C GLY A 332 -24.27 -2.80 2.13
N LEU A 333 -23.68 -1.99 1.24
CA LEU A 333 -22.24 -1.98 0.99
C LEU A 333 -21.67 -0.61 1.38
N VAL A 334 -20.57 -0.60 2.14
CA VAL A 334 -19.85 0.61 2.50
C VAL A 334 -18.51 0.64 1.75
N GLN A 335 -18.25 1.75 1.07
CA GLN A 335 -17.01 1.98 0.31
C GLN A 335 -16.31 3.26 0.75
N THR A 336 -15.02 3.39 0.41
CA THR A 336 -14.31 4.68 0.49
C THR A 336 -14.26 5.34 -0.88
N ALA A 337 -13.78 6.58 -0.94
CA ALA A 337 -13.55 7.26 -2.21
C ALA A 337 -12.59 6.51 -3.17
N TYR A 338 -11.73 5.62 -2.67
CA TYR A 338 -10.79 4.86 -3.49
C TYR A 338 -11.42 3.72 -4.29
N ALA A 339 -12.67 3.35 -3.98
CA ALA A 339 -13.36 2.31 -4.72
C ALA A 339 -13.49 2.69 -6.20
N ASN A 340 -13.29 1.74 -7.12
CA ASN A 340 -13.41 2.02 -8.55
C ASN A 340 -14.85 2.42 -8.91
N GLY A 341 -15.02 3.44 -9.75
CA GLY A 341 -16.35 3.90 -10.16
C GLY A 341 -17.21 2.79 -10.78
N SER A 342 -16.60 1.84 -11.50
CA SER A 342 -17.31 0.68 -12.05
C SER A 342 -17.84 -0.26 -10.98
N SER A 343 -17.14 -0.45 -9.85
CA SER A 343 -17.62 -1.31 -8.76
C SER A 343 -18.87 -0.70 -8.12
N THR A 344 -18.83 0.61 -7.82
CA THR A 344 -19.99 1.34 -7.29
C THR A 344 -21.18 1.30 -8.25
N ALA A 345 -20.95 1.51 -9.56
CA ALA A 345 -21.99 1.45 -10.58
C ALA A 345 -22.61 0.05 -10.64
N TYR A 346 -21.79 -1.01 -10.69
CA TYR A 346 -22.27 -2.38 -10.71
C TYR A 346 -23.17 -2.71 -9.51
N VAL A 347 -22.76 -2.31 -8.30
CA VAL A 347 -23.54 -2.60 -7.08
C VAL A 347 -24.89 -1.87 -7.09
N LYS A 348 -24.91 -0.58 -7.46
CA LYS A 348 -26.13 0.22 -7.49
C LYS A 348 -27.06 -0.17 -8.64
N GLU A 349 -26.51 -0.38 -9.82
CA GLU A 349 -27.27 -0.51 -11.07
C GLU A 349 -27.62 -1.96 -11.38
N VAL A 350 -26.75 -2.92 -11.06
CA VAL A 350 -26.96 -4.35 -11.33
C VAL A 350 -27.45 -5.08 -10.09
N LEU A 351 -26.69 -5.04 -8.99
CA LEU A 351 -27.04 -5.80 -7.78
C LEU A 351 -28.22 -5.19 -7.00
N LYS A 352 -28.50 -3.90 -7.23
CA LYS A 352 -29.51 -3.11 -6.50
C LYS A 352 -29.28 -3.13 -4.98
N VAL A 353 -28.01 -3.10 -4.57
CA VAL A 353 -27.62 -2.99 -3.16
C VAL A 353 -27.33 -1.51 -2.86
N PRO A 354 -27.86 -0.93 -1.77
CA PRO A 354 -27.48 0.40 -1.30
C PRO A 354 -25.98 0.52 -1.07
N VAL A 355 -25.38 1.63 -1.52
CA VAL A 355 -23.96 1.92 -1.30
C VAL A 355 -23.80 3.24 -0.56
N GLU A 356 -23.08 3.19 0.56
CA GLU A 356 -22.73 4.33 1.38
C GLU A 356 -21.22 4.60 1.32
N PHE A 357 -20.83 5.86 1.43
CA PHE A 357 -19.43 6.27 1.42
C PHE A 357 -18.99 6.80 2.77
N THR A 358 -17.77 6.46 3.18
CA THR A 358 -17.12 6.99 4.39
C THR A 358 -15.73 7.53 4.09
N GLU A 359 -15.18 8.27 5.05
CA GLU A 359 -13.75 8.57 5.11
C GLU A 359 -12.92 7.28 5.06
N THR A 360 -11.67 7.42 4.61
CA THR A 360 -10.73 6.30 4.52
C THR A 360 -10.41 5.74 5.91
N GLY A 361 -10.29 4.42 6.02
CA GLY A 361 -9.93 3.75 7.27
C GLY A 361 -11.07 2.93 7.83
N VAL A 362 -10.75 1.66 8.09
CA VAL A 362 -11.65 0.59 8.54
C VAL A 362 -12.59 0.95 9.70
N LYS A 363 -12.22 1.88 10.58
CA LYS A 363 -13.08 2.36 11.68
C LYS A 363 -14.33 3.07 11.17
N HIS A 364 -14.18 3.92 10.15
CA HIS A 364 -15.29 4.65 9.56
C HIS A 364 -16.19 3.69 8.78
N LEU A 365 -15.60 2.78 7.99
CA LEU A 365 -16.34 1.77 7.25
C LEU A 365 -17.15 0.87 8.20
N HIS A 366 -16.52 0.37 9.28
CA HIS A 366 -17.16 -0.50 10.26
C HIS A 366 -18.38 0.17 10.89
N HIS A 367 -18.23 1.37 11.44
CA HIS A 367 -19.34 2.09 12.07
C HIS A 367 -20.50 2.35 11.11
N LYS A 368 -20.20 2.69 9.85
CA LYS A 368 -21.25 2.88 8.83
C LYS A 368 -21.92 1.56 8.44
N ALA A 369 -21.18 0.45 8.43
CA ALA A 369 -21.71 -0.87 8.14
C ALA A 369 -22.68 -1.36 9.23
N GLU A 370 -22.50 -0.94 10.49
CA GLU A 370 -23.43 -1.24 11.60
C GLU A 370 -24.83 -0.63 11.43
N GLU A 371 -25.01 0.36 10.54
CA GLU A 371 -26.33 0.95 10.25
C GLU A 371 -27.23 0.02 9.42
N PHE A 372 -26.66 -1.05 8.84
CA PHE A 372 -27.38 -2.07 8.08
C PHE A 372 -27.68 -3.31 8.93
N ASP A 373 -28.70 -4.09 8.53
CA ASP A 373 -28.91 -5.41 9.13
C ASP A 373 -27.78 -6.36 8.72
N VAL A 374 -27.31 -6.22 7.48
CA VAL A 374 -26.09 -6.85 6.97
C VAL A 374 -25.24 -5.80 6.25
N GLY A 375 -24.13 -5.42 6.86
CA GLY A 375 -23.22 -4.40 6.33
C GLY A 375 -21.95 -5.02 5.78
N VAL A 376 -21.77 -4.98 4.46
CA VAL A 376 -20.51 -5.38 3.81
C VAL A 376 -19.59 -4.17 3.73
N TYR A 377 -18.31 -4.32 4.06
CA TYR A 377 -17.34 -3.25 3.83
C TYR A 377 -15.96 -3.82 3.52
N PHE A 378 -15.32 -3.29 2.48
CA PHE A 378 -13.94 -3.60 2.12
C PHE A 378 -13.27 -2.32 1.61
N GLU A 379 -11.99 -2.16 1.94
CA GLU A 379 -11.09 -1.25 1.24
C GLU A 379 -10.46 -1.99 0.05
N ALA A 380 -10.12 -1.26 -1.03
CA ALA A 380 -9.50 -1.85 -2.22
C ALA A 380 -8.15 -2.55 -1.96
N ASN A 381 -7.52 -2.32 -0.80
CA ASN A 381 -6.31 -3.02 -0.37
C ASN A 381 -6.57 -4.45 0.16
N GLY A 382 -7.83 -4.89 0.21
CA GLY A 382 -8.21 -6.23 0.66
C GLY A 382 -8.58 -6.34 2.15
N HIS A 383 -8.56 -5.23 2.92
CA HIS A 383 -9.03 -5.24 4.30
C HIS A 383 -10.54 -5.00 4.34
N GLY A 384 -11.29 -5.91 4.96
CA GLY A 384 -12.73 -5.75 5.13
C GLY A 384 -13.40 -6.98 5.74
N THR A 385 -14.70 -6.92 5.95
CA THR A 385 -15.52 -8.06 6.38
C THR A 385 -17.01 -7.76 6.15
N VAL A 386 -17.88 -8.65 6.63
CA VAL A 386 -19.33 -8.45 6.70
C VAL A 386 -19.80 -8.48 8.16
N LEU A 387 -20.60 -7.48 8.54
CA LEU A 387 -21.24 -7.42 9.84
C LEU A 387 -22.69 -7.89 9.73
N PHE A 388 -23.14 -8.65 10.73
CA PHE A 388 -24.52 -9.06 10.86
C PHE A 388 -25.09 -8.52 12.16
N SER A 389 -26.19 -7.77 12.08
CA SER A 389 -26.88 -7.30 13.27
C SER A 389 -27.42 -8.49 14.08
N LYS A 390 -27.57 -8.33 15.39
CA LYS A 390 -28.19 -9.38 16.24
C LYS A 390 -29.57 -9.76 15.74
N ALA A 391 -30.33 -8.80 15.22
CA ALA A 391 -31.65 -9.02 14.64
C ALA A 391 -31.57 -9.84 13.34
N ALA A 392 -30.58 -9.59 12.48
CA ALA A 392 -30.35 -10.37 11.27
C ALA A 392 -29.99 -11.83 11.57
N ILE A 393 -29.04 -12.06 12.48
CA ILE A 393 -28.67 -13.40 12.92
C ILE A 393 -29.90 -14.12 13.46
N GLN A 394 -30.64 -13.49 14.38
CA GLN A 394 -31.87 -14.07 14.92
C GLN A 394 -32.88 -14.41 13.82
N ALA A 395 -33.09 -13.50 12.86
CA ALA A 395 -34.01 -13.71 11.75
C ALA A 395 -33.58 -14.89 10.86
N PHE A 396 -32.29 -15.09 10.62
CA PHE A 396 -31.81 -16.26 9.87
C PHE A 396 -32.20 -17.57 10.56
N HIS A 397 -32.19 -17.62 11.90
CA HIS A 397 -32.56 -18.80 12.67
C HIS A 397 -34.07 -19.00 12.80
N THR A 398 -34.84 -17.92 12.98
CA THR A 398 -36.30 -18.01 13.23
C THR A 398 -37.14 -18.03 11.96
N THR A 399 -36.62 -17.57 10.82
CA THR A 399 -37.36 -17.65 9.55
C THR A 399 -37.49 -19.11 9.12
N HIS A 400 -38.71 -19.52 8.76
CA HIS A 400 -39.00 -20.87 8.28
C HIS A 400 -39.31 -20.85 6.78
N GLY A 401 -38.41 -21.41 5.98
CA GLY A 401 -38.63 -21.59 4.54
C GLY A 401 -39.63 -22.71 4.24
N GLN A 402 -40.65 -22.41 3.45
CA GLN A 402 -41.65 -23.39 2.98
C GLN A 402 -41.14 -24.18 1.78
N LYS A 403 -40.28 -23.58 0.94
CA LYS A 403 -39.69 -24.20 -0.25
C LYS A 403 -38.25 -24.64 0.01
N GLU A 404 -37.79 -25.65 -0.72
CA GLU A 404 -36.40 -26.14 -0.63
C GLU A 404 -35.37 -25.02 -0.90
N GLU A 405 -35.64 -24.15 -1.87
CA GLU A 405 -34.80 -22.99 -2.19
C GLU A 405 -34.67 -22.02 -1.00
N GLN A 406 -35.79 -21.71 -0.32
CA GLN A 406 -35.80 -20.87 0.87
C GLN A 406 -35.00 -21.52 2.01
N GLN A 407 -35.20 -22.82 2.23
CA GLN A 407 -34.47 -23.57 3.26
C GLN A 407 -32.96 -23.64 2.95
N ARG A 408 -32.59 -23.78 1.68
CA ARG A 408 -31.19 -23.71 1.22
C ARG A 408 -30.60 -22.33 1.50
N ALA A 409 -31.30 -21.26 1.13
CA ALA A 409 -30.83 -19.89 1.35
C ALA A 409 -30.62 -19.58 2.83
N LEU A 410 -31.56 -19.99 3.70
CA LEU A 410 -31.43 -19.84 5.16
C LEU A 410 -30.26 -20.63 5.73
N ARG A 411 -30.00 -21.86 5.24
CA ARG A 411 -28.82 -22.64 5.63
C ARG A 411 -27.52 -21.93 5.23
N ILE A 412 -27.49 -21.35 4.03
CA ILE A 412 -26.33 -20.59 3.54
C ILE A 412 -26.11 -19.34 4.41
N LEU A 413 -27.15 -18.55 4.70
CA LEU A 413 -27.04 -17.33 5.52
C LEU A 413 -26.50 -17.63 6.94
N ARG A 414 -26.99 -18.69 7.58
CA ARG A 414 -26.48 -19.13 8.89
C ARG A 414 -25.01 -19.53 8.84
N ALA A 415 -24.62 -20.29 7.82
CA ALA A 415 -23.23 -20.71 7.68
C ALA A 415 -22.30 -19.55 7.28
N LEU A 416 -22.80 -18.56 6.51
CA LEU A 416 -22.08 -17.33 6.22
C LEU A 416 -21.81 -16.50 7.49
N SER A 417 -22.81 -16.34 8.36
CA SER A 417 -22.60 -15.60 9.63
C SER A 417 -21.61 -16.27 10.59
N ASP A 418 -21.37 -17.58 10.41
CA ASP A 418 -20.41 -18.35 11.20
C ASP A 418 -19.00 -18.35 10.59
N VAL A 419 -18.88 -18.34 9.25
CA VAL A 419 -17.57 -18.34 8.56
C VAL A 419 -16.96 -16.94 8.51
N ILE A 420 -17.78 -15.88 8.47
CA ILE A 420 -17.32 -14.50 8.36
C ILE A 420 -16.90 -13.99 9.74
N ASN A 421 -15.67 -13.50 9.85
CA ASN A 421 -15.18 -12.92 11.09
C ASN A 421 -15.73 -11.50 11.28
N GLN A 422 -16.64 -11.33 12.22
CA GLN A 422 -17.31 -10.04 12.46
C GLN A 422 -16.51 -9.10 13.37
N ALA A 423 -15.33 -9.50 13.88
CA ALA A 423 -14.54 -8.68 14.81
C ALA A 423 -13.62 -7.69 14.08
N VAL A 424 -12.97 -8.14 13.01
CA VAL A 424 -11.99 -7.39 12.21
C VAL A 424 -11.87 -8.05 10.84
N GLY A 425 -11.29 -7.36 9.85
CA GLY A 425 -10.94 -8.00 8.59
C GLY A 425 -10.03 -9.20 8.81
N ASP A 426 -10.37 -10.32 8.17
CA ASP A 426 -9.75 -11.62 8.40
C ASP A 426 -9.52 -12.31 7.06
N ALA A 427 -8.27 -12.26 6.59
CA ALA A 427 -7.89 -12.74 5.27
C ALA A 427 -8.22 -14.23 5.07
N LEU A 428 -8.17 -15.04 6.14
CA LEU A 428 -8.46 -16.47 6.07
C LEU A 428 -9.96 -16.71 6.00
N SER A 429 -10.74 -15.98 6.80
CA SER A 429 -12.20 -15.98 6.73
C SER A 429 -12.70 -15.52 5.37
N ASP A 430 -12.12 -14.44 4.83
CA ASP A 430 -12.46 -13.87 3.52
C ASP A 430 -12.09 -14.80 2.37
N LEU A 431 -10.98 -15.55 2.49
CA LEU A 431 -10.64 -16.65 1.58
C LEU A 431 -11.78 -17.67 1.50
N LEU A 432 -12.25 -18.14 2.65
CA LEU A 432 -13.34 -19.11 2.71
C LEU A 432 -14.66 -18.54 2.22
N LEU A 433 -14.94 -17.27 2.49
CA LEU A 433 -16.11 -16.56 1.97
C LEU A 433 -16.10 -16.56 0.44
N VAL A 434 -15.04 -16.08 -0.18
CA VAL A 434 -14.94 -15.98 -1.65
C VAL A 434 -15.06 -17.37 -2.29
N VAL A 435 -14.31 -18.35 -1.80
CA VAL A 435 -14.37 -19.72 -2.32
C VAL A 435 -15.78 -20.29 -2.16
N ALA A 436 -16.41 -20.12 -0.99
CA ALA A 436 -17.76 -20.61 -0.75
C ALA A 436 -18.79 -19.99 -1.69
N VAL A 437 -18.72 -18.67 -1.94
CA VAL A 437 -19.62 -17.98 -2.86
C VAL A 437 -19.46 -18.52 -4.28
N LEU A 438 -18.22 -18.61 -4.78
CA LEU A 438 -17.94 -19.08 -6.14
C LEU A 438 -18.35 -20.53 -6.36
N VAL A 439 -18.10 -21.42 -5.39
CA VAL A 439 -18.59 -22.80 -5.40
C VAL A 439 -20.11 -22.87 -5.39
N ASN A 440 -20.78 -21.98 -4.66
CA ASN A 440 -22.25 -21.92 -4.64
C ASN A 440 -22.85 -21.43 -5.96
N GLN A 441 -22.15 -20.54 -6.66
CA GLN A 441 -22.56 -19.99 -7.95
C GLN A 441 -22.09 -20.84 -9.14
N GLY A 442 -21.17 -21.77 -8.93
CA GLY A 442 -20.53 -22.53 -10.01
C GLY A 442 -19.69 -21.63 -10.93
N ARG A 443 -19.08 -20.56 -10.38
CA ARG A 443 -18.32 -19.56 -11.16
C ARG A 443 -16.82 -19.71 -10.95
N THR A 444 -16.08 -19.47 -12.02
CA THR A 444 -14.62 -19.32 -12.06
C THR A 444 -14.19 -17.90 -11.68
N PHE A 445 -12.89 -17.70 -11.47
CA PHE A 445 -12.33 -16.35 -11.25
C PHE A 445 -12.51 -15.43 -12.47
N ALA A 446 -12.40 -15.97 -13.68
CA ALA A 446 -12.64 -15.21 -14.91
C ALA A 446 -14.10 -14.75 -15.03
N GLU A 447 -15.06 -15.62 -14.70
CA GLU A 447 -16.48 -15.25 -14.69
C GLU A 447 -16.83 -14.29 -13.56
N TRP A 448 -16.16 -14.39 -12.41
CA TRP A 448 -16.26 -13.39 -11.35
C TRP A 448 -15.74 -12.04 -11.82
N ASP A 449 -14.55 -12.01 -12.42
CA ASP A 449 -13.93 -10.80 -12.94
C ASP A 449 -14.81 -10.11 -13.99
N SER A 450 -15.44 -10.89 -14.88
CA SER A 450 -16.31 -10.38 -15.95
C SER A 450 -17.61 -9.75 -15.47
N ALA A 451 -17.92 -9.76 -14.16
CA ALA A 451 -19.11 -9.10 -13.60
C ALA A 451 -19.14 -7.60 -13.92
N TYR A 452 -17.97 -6.95 -13.90
CA TYR A 452 -17.77 -5.58 -14.34
C TYR A 452 -16.30 -5.32 -14.63
N THR A 453 -16.01 -4.36 -15.50
CA THR A 453 -14.64 -3.95 -15.83
C THR A 453 -14.30 -2.65 -15.12
N ASP A 454 -13.21 -2.66 -14.35
CA ASP A 454 -12.69 -1.46 -13.71
C ASP A 454 -12.35 -0.38 -14.73
N LEU A 455 -12.63 0.87 -14.38
CA LEU A 455 -12.04 2.01 -15.07
C LEU A 455 -10.52 2.02 -14.84
N PRO A 456 -9.71 2.29 -15.88
CA PRO A 456 -8.31 2.63 -15.68
C PRO A 456 -8.17 3.73 -14.63
N SER A 457 -7.32 3.49 -13.63
CA SER A 457 -7.12 4.39 -12.50
C SER A 457 -5.64 4.54 -12.13
N ARG A 458 -5.33 5.63 -11.41
CA ARG A 458 -4.02 5.98 -10.86
C ARG A 458 -4.17 6.53 -9.46
N LEU A 459 -3.21 6.20 -8.61
CA LEU A 459 -3.05 6.74 -7.28
C LEU A 459 -1.62 7.26 -7.14
N GLU A 460 -1.50 8.57 -7.03
CA GLU A 460 -0.22 9.27 -6.93
C GLU A 460 -0.07 9.93 -5.56
N LYS A 461 1.18 10.20 -5.18
CA LYS A 461 1.53 10.94 -3.97
C LYS A 461 2.25 12.23 -4.34
N VAL A 462 1.85 13.34 -3.71
CA VAL A 462 2.45 14.66 -3.93
C VAL A 462 2.91 15.22 -2.60
N LYS A 463 4.19 15.59 -2.52
CA LYS A 463 4.75 16.27 -1.35
C LYS A 463 4.29 17.73 -1.33
N VAL A 464 3.82 18.19 -0.19
CA VAL A 464 3.29 19.55 0.01
C VAL A 464 3.90 20.18 1.25
N LYS A 465 3.89 21.52 1.35
CA LYS A 465 4.45 22.22 2.51
C LYS A 465 3.84 21.79 3.84
N ARG A 466 2.50 21.66 3.84
CA ARG A 466 1.73 21.22 5.01
C ARG A 466 0.50 20.47 4.51
N ARG A 467 0.48 19.14 4.68
CA ARG A 467 -0.70 18.33 4.32
C ARG A 467 -1.97 18.75 5.07
N ALA A 468 -1.83 19.31 6.28
CA ALA A 468 -2.95 19.75 7.11
C ALA A 468 -3.78 20.90 6.49
N ASP A 469 -3.25 21.59 5.47
CA ASP A 469 -3.98 22.63 4.74
C ASP A 469 -5.07 22.05 3.81
N PHE A 470 -5.02 20.75 3.54
CA PHE A 470 -6.02 20.03 2.75
C PHE A 470 -7.04 19.42 3.71
N VAL A 471 -8.23 20.02 3.77
CA VAL A 471 -9.32 19.56 4.65
C VAL A 471 -10.39 18.89 3.79
N PRO A 472 -10.49 17.55 3.85
CA PRO A 472 -11.49 16.81 3.09
C PRO A 472 -12.91 17.02 3.62
N THR A 473 -13.89 16.74 2.77
CA THR A 473 -15.31 16.60 3.09
C THR A 473 -15.94 15.58 2.15
N ASP A 474 -17.21 15.25 2.38
CA ASP A 474 -17.97 14.32 1.54
C ASP A 474 -17.26 12.97 1.38
N ALA A 475 -16.86 12.36 2.52
CA ALA A 475 -16.15 11.08 2.57
C ALA A 475 -14.84 11.09 1.75
N ASP A 476 -13.98 12.08 1.99
CA ASP A 476 -12.71 12.33 1.27
C ASP A 476 -12.83 12.63 -0.24
N ARG A 477 -14.04 12.75 -0.80
CA ARG A 477 -14.24 12.96 -2.24
C ARG A 477 -14.07 14.42 -2.66
N ARG A 478 -14.14 15.34 -1.71
CA ARG A 478 -14.08 16.78 -1.94
C ARG A 478 -13.18 17.46 -0.93
N LEU A 479 -12.70 18.66 -1.24
CA LEU A 479 -11.94 19.53 -0.35
C LEU A 479 -12.77 20.77 0.01
N VAL A 480 -12.83 21.10 1.30
CA VAL A 480 -13.28 22.42 1.78
C VAL A 480 -12.11 23.38 1.78
N LYS A 481 -10.93 22.89 2.19
CA LYS A 481 -9.69 23.66 2.13
C LYS A 481 -8.66 22.92 1.28
N PRO A 482 -7.85 23.65 0.50
CA PRO A 482 -7.86 25.11 0.35
C PRO A 482 -9.10 25.64 -0.42
N GLU A 483 -9.61 26.81 -0.04
CA GLU A 483 -10.79 27.40 -0.68
C GLU A 483 -10.57 27.62 -2.19
N GLY A 484 -11.57 27.30 -3.01
CA GLY A 484 -11.46 27.41 -4.47
C GLY A 484 -10.71 26.25 -5.14
N PHE A 485 -9.98 25.41 -4.40
CA PHE A 485 -9.19 24.34 -5.00
C PHE A 485 -10.06 23.19 -5.54
N GLN A 486 -11.16 22.86 -4.86
CA GLN A 486 -12.10 21.84 -5.33
C GLN A 486 -12.69 22.18 -6.71
N GLN A 487 -13.01 23.46 -6.96
CA GLN A 487 -13.52 23.91 -8.25
C GLN A 487 -12.48 23.75 -9.37
N LYS A 488 -11.18 23.91 -9.04
CA LYS A 488 -10.11 23.60 -9.99
C LYS A 488 -10.05 22.11 -10.31
N ILE A 489 -10.17 21.24 -9.30
CA ILE A 489 -10.24 19.77 -9.50
C ILE A 489 -11.40 19.43 -10.44
N GLU A 490 -12.60 19.95 -10.18
CA GLU A 490 -13.78 19.71 -11.02
C GLU A 490 -13.59 20.19 -12.46
N ALA A 491 -12.99 21.37 -12.65
CA ALA A 491 -12.70 21.90 -13.98
C ALA A 491 -11.68 21.07 -14.77
N VAL A 492 -10.73 20.41 -14.09
CA VAL A 492 -9.82 19.45 -14.74
C VAL A 492 -10.58 18.16 -15.07
N VAL A 493 -11.29 17.59 -14.10
CA VAL A 493 -12.02 16.31 -14.25
C VAL A 493 -13.03 16.36 -15.40
N ALA A 494 -13.76 17.48 -15.56
CA ALA A 494 -14.78 17.66 -16.61
C ALA A 494 -14.24 17.53 -18.05
N LYS A 495 -12.92 17.58 -18.24
CA LYS A 495 -12.27 17.40 -19.56
C LYS A 495 -12.10 15.94 -19.97
N PHE A 496 -12.35 15.00 -19.06
CA PHE A 496 -12.10 13.58 -19.25
C PHE A 496 -13.41 12.79 -19.20
N ASN A 497 -13.61 11.92 -20.19
CA ASN A 497 -14.78 11.05 -20.21
C ASN A 497 -14.72 10.03 -19.07
N LYS A 498 -15.86 9.83 -18.39
CA LYS A 498 -15.94 9.11 -17.10
C LYS A 498 -14.88 9.54 -16.08
N GLY A 499 -14.39 10.78 -16.19
CA GLY A 499 -13.37 11.31 -15.30
C GLY A 499 -13.90 11.40 -13.87
N ARG A 500 -13.16 10.85 -12.92
CA ARG A 500 -13.36 11.09 -11.49
C ARG A 500 -12.00 11.20 -10.81
N ALA A 501 -11.83 12.20 -9.97
CA ALA A 501 -10.61 12.38 -9.20
C ALA A 501 -10.88 13.11 -7.88
N PHE A 502 -10.02 12.89 -6.91
CA PHE A 502 -10.03 13.61 -5.64
C PHE A 502 -8.62 13.72 -5.06
N VAL A 503 -8.44 14.70 -4.17
CA VAL A 503 -7.19 14.96 -3.46
C VAL A 503 -7.47 14.95 -1.97
N ARG A 504 -6.65 14.26 -1.19
CA ARG A 504 -6.76 14.22 0.28
C ARG A 504 -5.40 14.15 0.97
N PRO A 505 -5.26 14.62 2.21
CA PRO A 505 -4.03 14.39 2.98
C PRO A 505 -3.86 12.92 3.32
N SER A 506 -2.63 12.40 3.18
CA SER A 506 -2.29 11.07 3.71
C SER A 506 -2.38 11.08 5.24
N GLY A 507 -2.87 10.00 5.84
CA GLY A 507 -2.93 9.85 7.30
C GLY A 507 -1.61 9.39 7.92
N THR A 508 -0.74 8.78 7.13
CA THR A 508 0.46 8.06 7.57
C THR A 508 1.77 8.66 7.05
N GLU A 509 1.70 9.56 6.08
CA GLU A 509 2.86 10.17 5.42
C GLU A 509 2.64 11.68 5.30
N ASP A 510 3.71 12.47 5.22
CA ASP A 510 3.63 13.92 5.02
C ASP A 510 3.47 14.30 3.54
N VAL A 511 2.38 13.79 2.94
CA VAL A 511 2.02 13.98 1.53
C VAL A 511 0.51 14.12 1.39
N VAL A 512 0.06 14.60 0.24
CA VAL A 512 -1.34 14.42 -0.21
C VAL A 512 -1.40 13.33 -1.28
N ARG A 513 -2.50 12.60 -1.30
CA ARG A 513 -2.79 11.56 -2.30
C ARG A 513 -3.71 12.14 -3.37
N VAL A 514 -3.41 11.84 -4.63
CA VAL A 514 -4.21 12.20 -5.80
C VAL A 514 -4.70 10.90 -6.42
N TYR A 515 -6.00 10.68 -6.40
CA TYR A 515 -6.61 9.56 -7.11
C TYR A 515 -7.29 10.08 -8.37
N ALA A 516 -7.16 9.35 -9.48
CA ALA A 516 -7.87 9.62 -10.72
C ALA A 516 -8.27 8.33 -11.44
N GLU A 517 -9.44 8.33 -12.06
CA GLU A 517 -9.92 7.29 -12.98
C GLU A 517 -10.58 7.95 -14.20
N ALA A 518 -10.55 7.25 -15.34
CA ALA A 518 -11.17 7.69 -16.58
C ALA A 518 -11.52 6.48 -17.47
N ASP A 519 -12.09 6.73 -18.65
CA ASP A 519 -12.48 5.70 -19.61
C ASP A 519 -11.31 4.94 -20.26
N SER A 520 -10.12 5.54 -20.34
CA SER A 520 -8.91 4.94 -20.91
C SER A 520 -7.69 5.12 -20.00
N ARG A 521 -6.66 4.28 -20.21
CA ARG A 521 -5.40 4.34 -19.45
C ARG A 521 -4.71 5.69 -19.67
N GLU A 522 -4.67 6.14 -20.91
CA GLU A 522 -4.06 7.41 -21.31
C GLU A 522 -4.75 8.59 -20.62
N ASN A 523 -6.08 8.59 -20.57
CA ASN A 523 -6.86 9.64 -19.92
C ASN A 523 -6.71 9.63 -18.39
N ALA A 524 -6.70 8.45 -17.76
CA ALA A 524 -6.51 8.33 -16.32
C ALA A 524 -5.12 8.83 -15.89
N ASP A 525 -4.10 8.47 -16.66
CA ASP A 525 -2.71 8.88 -16.41
C ASP A 525 -2.53 10.39 -16.60
N LEU A 526 -3.12 10.96 -17.66
CA LEU A 526 -3.09 12.39 -17.91
C LEU A 526 -3.88 13.19 -16.86
N LEU A 527 -5.05 12.70 -16.44
CA LEU A 527 -5.86 13.32 -15.38
C LEU A 527 -5.09 13.33 -14.05
N ALA A 528 -4.52 12.19 -13.65
CA ALA A 528 -3.70 12.09 -12.44
C ALA A 528 -2.54 13.09 -12.48
N LYS A 529 -1.75 13.07 -13.57
CA LYS A 529 -0.61 13.97 -13.75
C LYS A 529 -1.03 15.44 -13.68
N THR A 530 -2.10 15.82 -14.38
CA THR A 530 -2.59 17.21 -14.40
C THR A 530 -2.96 17.70 -13.00
N LEU A 531 -3.58 16.84 -12.19
CA LEU A 531 -3.92 17.17 -10.80
C LEU A 531 -2.71 17.18 -9.88
N CYS A 532 -1.76 16.26 -10.06
CA CYS A 532 -0.49 16.29 -9.32
C CYS A 532 0.28 17.59 -9.58
N ASP A 533 0.40 17.99 -10.84
CA ASP A 533 1.04 19.24 -11.24
C ASP A 533 0.31 20.45 -10.63
N LEU A 534 -1.02 20.43 -10.60
CA LEU A 534 -1.84 21.48 -10.00
C LEU A 534 -1.63 21.59 -8.48
N VAL A 535 -1.61 20.46 -7.76
CA VAL A 535 -1.34 20.41 -6.32
C VAL A 535 0.08 20.90 -6.01
N ALA A 536 1.08 20.41 -6.76
CA ALA A 536 2.48 20.78 -6.57
C ALA A 536 2.73 22.27 -6.86
N LYS A 537 2.12 22.81 -7.92
CA LYS A 537 2.21 24.23 -8.27
C LYS A 537 1.66 25.14 -7.18
N ASP A 538 0.47 24.83 -6.66
CA ASP A 538 -0.22 25.72 -5.72
C ASP A 538 0.25 25.52 -4.26
N TYR A 539 0.70 24.32 -3.88
CA TYR A 539 0.96 23.94 -2.47
C TYR A 539 2.27 23.16 -2.23
N GLY A 540 3.12 22.97 -3.24
CA GLY A 540 4.43 22.32 -3.11
C GLY A 540 5.42 23.15 -2.30
N GLU A 541 6.53 22.52 -1.90
CA GLU A 541 7.67 23.14 -1.19
C GLU A 541 8.36 24.22 -2.06
N GLY A 542 7.72 25.39 -2.21
CA GLY A 542 8.19 26.52 -3.02
C GLY A 542 7.18 27.66 -3.26
N ALA A 543 5.88 27.45 -3.04
CA ALA A 543 4.84 28.45 -3.34
C ALA A 543 4.84 29.67 -2.38
N ALA A 544 5.20 30.88 -2.83
CA ALA A 544 5.07 32.13 -2.08
C ALA A 544 4.08 33.11 -2.75
N SER A 545 3.43 33.90 -1.91
CA SER A 545 2.27 34.78 -2.15
C SER A 545 2.48 35.89 -3.18
N GLY A 546 1.55 36.00 -4.13
CA GLY A 546 1.06 37.23 -4.77
C GLY A 546 2.08 38.26 -5.26
N SER A 547 2.48 38.18 -6.53
CA SER A 547 2.45 39.29 -7.51
C SER A 547 3.02 38.85 -8.87
N SER A 548 2.43 39.36 -9.94
CA SER A 548 2.84 39.39 -11.36
C SER A 548 3.92 38.43 -11.89
N SER A 549 3.52 37.64 -12.89
CA SER A 549 4.33 37.04 -13.97
C SER A 549 5.58 36.24 -13.56
N GLY A 550 5.49 34.91 -13.63
CA GLY A 550 6.66 34.04 -13.59
C GLY A 550 6.28 32.56 -13.57
N VAL A 551 6.10 31.97 -14.75
CA VAL A 551 6.14 30.51 -14.91
C VAL A 551 7.61 30.10 -14.70
N GLN A 552 7.94 29.36 -13.64
CA GLN A 552 9.19 28.59 -13.66
C GLN A 552 8.93 27.36 -14.51
N HIS A 553 9.30 27.50 -15.79
CA HIS A 553 9.60 26.35 -16.63
C HIS A 553 10.70 25.56 -15.93
N PHE A 554 10.52 24.25 -15.77
CA PHE A 554 11.68 23.38 -15.66
C PHE A 554 12.42 23.49 -16.99
N GLU A 555 13.50 24.28 -17.03
CA GLU A 555 14.44 24.22 -18.14
C GLU A 555 15.04 22.81 -18.13
N LYS A 556 14.70 22.01 -19.16
CA LYS A 556 15.41 20.77 -19.43
C LYS A 556 16.80 21.17 -19.90
N GLY A 557 17.82 20.81 -19.14
CA GLY A 557 19.22 21.09 -19.46
C GLY A 557 20.04 21.35 -18.21
N LEU A 558 21.35 21.56 -18.38
CA LEU A 558 22.18 22.05 -17.28
C LEU A 558 21.83 23.50 -16.98
N VAL A 559 21.54 23.83 -15.71
CA VAL A 559 21.40 25.21 -15.28
C VAL A 559 22.74 25.91 -15.54
N PRO A 560 22.80 27.03 -16.28
CA PRO A 560 24.05 27.74 -16.52
C PRO A 560 24.66 28.16 -15.18
N LEU A 561 25.94 27.82 -14.95
CA LEU A 561 26.72 28.44 -13.88
C LEU A 561 26.80 29.95 -14.15
N ASP A 562 26.80 30.78 -13.10
CA ASP A 562 26.80 32.25 -13.21
C ASP A 562 27.74 32.75 -14.32
N ALA A 563 27.23 33.67 -15.14
CA ALA A 563 27.86 34.18 -16.36
C ALA A 563 29.25 34.78 -16.07
N GLY A 564 30.26 33.93 -16.12
CA GLY A 564 31.65 34.24 -15.78
C GLY A 564 32.55 33.03 -15.53
N ALA A 565 32.00 31.81 -15.31
CA ALA A 565 32.78 30.69 -14.75
C ALA A 565 33.29 29.61 -15.74
N LEU A 566 32.70 29.40 -16.91
CA LEU A 566 33.09 28.30 -17.82
C LEU A 566 33.82 28.81 -19.07
N ASN A 567 35.12 28.51 -19.17
CA ASN A 567 35.95 28.81 -20.34
C ASN A 567 36.83 27.59 -20.68
N GLY A 568 36.60 27.00 -21.85
CA GLY A 568 37.29 25.83 -22.38
C GLY A 568 38.54 26.14 -23.21
N SER A 569 39.06 27.37 -23.18
CA SER A 569 40.30 27.72 -23.89
C SER A 569 41.45 26.80 -23.48
N GLY A 570 42.08 26.16 -24.47
CA GLY A 570 43.18 25.20 -24.25
C GLY A 570 42.74 23.81 -23.76
N LEU A 571 41.44 23.50 -23.78
CA LEU A 571 40.96 22.13 -23.60
C LEU A 571 40.98 21.35 -24.92
N ARG A 572 41.28 20.05 -24.84
CA ARG A 572 41.19 19.10 -25.96
C ARG A 572 40.06 18.11 -25.71
N VAL A 573 39.05 18.11 -26.56
CA VAL A 573 37.84 17.31 -26.38
C VAL A 573 37.69 16.30 -27.51
N LEU A 574 37.46 15.03 -27.15
CA LEU A 574 37.12 13.98 -28.10
C LEU A 574 35.61 13.76 -28.12
N ILE A 575 34.98 13.74 -29.29
CA ILE A 575 33.60 13.27 -29.46
C ILE A 575 33.62 11.97 -30.25
N VAL A 576 33.06 10.91 -29.66
CA VAL A 576 32.82 9.63 -30.35
C VAL A 576 31.32 9.47 -30.55
N HIS A 577 30.86 9.34 -31.78
CA HIS A 577 29.42 9.24 -32.06
C HIS A 577 29.05 8.01 -32.89
N THR A 578 27.81 7.54 -32.77
CA THR A 578 27.31 6.41 -33.56
C THR A 578 26.90 6.83 -34.97
N ARG A 579 26.87 5.86 -35.90
CA ARG A 579 26.25 6.01 -37.22
C ARG A 579 24.83 5.43 -37.28
N TRP A 580 24.45 4.65 -36.27
CA TRP A 580 23.07 4.23 -36.05
C TRP A 580 22.21 5.42 -35.59
N ASN A 581 21.01 5.57 -36.15
CA ASN A 581 20.11 6.73 -35.94
C ASN A 581 20.73 8.08 -36.32
N LEU A 582 21.49 8.10 -37.43
CA LEU A 582 22.34 9.22 -37.83
C LEU A 582 21.68 10.61 -37.82
N PRO A 583 20.44 10.82 -38.35
CA PRO A 583 19.85 12.16 -38.38
C PRO A 583 19.67 12.79 -36.98
N ILE A 584 19.32 11.97 -35.98
CA ILE A 584 19.15 12.41 -34.59
C ILE A 584 20.53 12.63 -33.96
N VAL A 585 21.46 11.71 -34.22
CA VAL A 585 22.84 11.79 -33.70
C VAL A 585 23.58 13.00 -34.26
N GLU A 586 23.40 13.37 -35.53
CA GLU A 586 24.01 14.56 -36.14
C GLU A 586 23.51 15.84 -35.48
N ALA A 587 22.22 15.95 -35.18
CA ALA A 587 21.67 17.09 -34.45
C ALA A 587 22.26 17.22 -33.04
N LEU A 588 22.42 16.10 -32.33
CA LEU A 588 23.05 16.07 -31.00
C LEU A 588 24.55 16.40 -31.07
N LEU A 589 25.26 15.85 -32.05
CA LEU A 589 26.67 16.14 -32.32
C LEU A 589 26.90 17.62 -32.59
N GLU A 590 26.05 18.24 -33.42
CA GLU A 590 26.15 19.66 -33.72
C GLU A 590 25.83 20.52 -32.50
N GLY A 591 24.85 20.12 -31.68
CA GLY A 591 24.57 20.76 -30.40
C GLY A 591 25.79 20.77 -29.47
N ALA A 592 26.45 19.62 -29.31
CA ALA A 592 27.66 19.51 -28.48
C ALA A 592 28.82 20.34 -29.06
N ARG A 593 29.08 20.25 -30.36
CA ARG A 593 30.16 20.99 -31.03
C ARG A 593 29.97 22.49 -30.95
N SER A 594 28.72 22.96 -31.15
CA SER A 594 28.36 24.38 -31.04
C SER A 594 28.61 24.89 -29.62
N THR A 595 28.21 24.13 -28.60
CA THR A 595 28.45 24.52 -27.19
C THR A 595 29.93 24.52 -26.82
N LEU A 596 30.71 23.54 -27.27
CA LEU A 596 32.17 23.56 -27.04
C LEU A 596 32.81 24.82 -27.63
N THR A 597 32.40 25.18 -28.85
CA THR A 597 32.91 26.38 -29.54
C THR A 597 32.46 27.66 -28.84
N SER A 598 31.21 27.75 -28.39
CA SER A 598 30.70 28.93 -27.66
C SER A 598 31.38 29.10 -26.29
N LEU A 599 31.92 28.02 -25.72
CA LEU A 599 32.73 28.03 -24.51
C LEU A 599 34.24 28.19 -24.79
N ASN A 600 34.64 28.65 -25.97
CA ASN A 600 36.03 28.93 -26.39
C ASN A 600 36.96 27.71 -26.54
N VAL A 601 36.43 26.49 -26.70
CA VAL A 601 37.26 25.36 -27.17
C VAL A 601 37.57 25.59 -28.65
N SER A 602 38.86 25.61 -29.02
CA SER A 602 39.25 25.78 -30.43
C SER A 602 38.75 24.62 -31.28
N ALA A 603 38.25 24.88 -32.48
CA ALA A 603 37.82 23.83 -33.42
C ALA A 603 38.96 22.83 -33.74
N SER A 604 40.22 23.27 -33.70
CA SER A 604 41.39 22.39 -33.88
C SER A 604 41.62 21.41 -32.72
N ASP A 605 41.03 21.69 -31.56
CA ASP A 605 41.16 20.89 -30.34
C ASP A 605 39.93 19.98 -30.09
N ILE A 606 38.95 20.00 -31.00
CA ILE A 606 37.79 19.10 -31.00
C ILE A 606 38.04 17.98 -32.02
N THR A 607 38.35 16.78 -31.55
CA THR A 607 38.46 15.59 -32.41
C THR A 607 37.12 14.87 -32.47
N ILE A 608 36.61 14.57 -33.67
CA ILE A 608 35.36 13.82 -33.85
C ILE A 608 35.66 12.48 -34.55
N LYS A 609 35.14 11.37 -34.00
CA LYS A 609 35.25 10.03 -34.58
C LYS A 609 33.91 9.30 -34.54
N SER A 610 33.60 8.53 -35.59
CA SER A 610 32.36 7.77 -35.68
C SER A 610 32.57 6.27 -35.44
N VAL A 611 31.62 5.60 -34.81
CA VAL A 611 31.53 4.13 -34.67
C VAL A 611 30.22 3.58 -35.27
N PRO A 612 30.11 2.27 -35.54
CA PRO A 612 28.88 1.68 -36.06
C PRO A 612 27.64 1.90 -35.17
N GLY A 613 27.66 1.43 -33.91
CA GLY A 613 26.55 1.55 -32.97
C GLY A 613 26.99 1.87 -31.55
N SER A 614 26.01 1.99 -30.64
CA SER A 614 26.25 2.42 -29.26
C SER A 614 27.12 1.45 -28.47
N TYR A 615 27.05 0.16 -28.80
CA TYR A 615 27.83 -0.90 -28.13
C TYR A 615 29.35 -0.74 -28.34
N GLU A 616 29.79 -0.13 -29.45
CA GLU A 616 31.21 0.11 -29.74
C GLU A 616 31.76 1.39 -29.10
N LEU A 617 30.91 2.28 -28.57
CA LEU A 617 31.31 3.55 -27.98
C LEU A 617 32.36 3.40 -26.86
N PRO A 618 32.19 2.49 -25.86
CA PRO A 618 33.18 2.32 -24.80
C PRO A 618 34.56 1.93 -25.34
N PHE A 619 34.61 0.94 -26.24
CA PHE A 619 35.86 0.44 -26.80
C PHE A 619 36.60 1.52 -27.60
N ALA A 620 35.87 2.25 -28.44
CA ALA A 620 36.46 3.31 -29.25
C ALA A 620 36.95 4.48 -28.40
N ALA A 621 36.16 4.92 -27.42
CA ALA A 621 36.56 5.98 -26.49
C ALA A 621 37.85 5.61 -25.75
N GLN A 622 37.92 4.42 -25.16
CA GLN A 622 39.11 3.96 -24.45
C GLN A 622 40.34 3.88 -25.37
N SER A 623 40.17 3.30 -26.55
CA SER A 623 41.27 3.14 -27.52
C SER A 623 41.83 4.50 -27.96
N LEU A 624 40.95 5.46 -28.25
CA LEU A 624 41.33 6.79 -28.71
C LEU A 624 41.96 7.64 -27.59
N ILE A 625 41.50 7.50 -26.35
CA ILE A 625 42.15 8.12 -25.19
C ILE A 625 43.58 7.62 -25.06
N ARG A 626 43.79 6.30 -25.09
CA ARG A 626 45.12 5.68 -24.94
C ARG A 626 46.09 6.01 -26.07
N GLN A 627 45.59 6.19 -27.28
CA GLN A 627 46.41 6.53 -28.45
C GLN A 627 46.74 8.03 -28.53
N SER A 628 46.09 8.87 -27.72
CA SER A 628 46.28 10.32 -27.78
C SER A 628 47.51 10.78 -26.99
N SER A 629 48.40 11.52 -27.67
CA SER A 629 49.46 12.32 -27.05
C SER A 629 49.50 13.70 -27.72
N PRO A 630 49.22 14.81 -27.00
CA PRO A 630 48.81 14.86 -25.59
C PRO A 630 47.47 14.13 -25.33
N LYS A 631 47.10 13.90 -24.06
CA LYS A 631 45.81 13.31 -23.71
C LYS A 631 44.65 14.28 -24.00
N TYR A 632 43.44 13.73 -24.16
CA TYR A 632 42.21 14.51 -24.13
C TYR A 632 41.85 14.89 -22.69
N ASP A 633 41.23 16.06 -22.54
CA ASP A 633 40.79 16.61 -21.27
C ASP A 633 39.36 16.19 -20.91
N ALA A 634 38.53 15.93 -21.92
CA ALA A 634 37.23 15.28 -21.79
C ALA A 634 36.86 14.51 -23.06
N VAL A 635 35.95 13.54 -22.90
CA VAL A 635 35.37 12.78 -24.00
C VAL A 635 33.84 12.84 -23.94
N ILE A 636 33.16 12.93 -25.08
CA ILE A 636 31.70 12.85 -25.19
C ILE A 636 31.35 11.65 -26.07
N CYS A 637 30.61 10.69 -25.52
CA CYS A 637 30.10 9.54 -26.27
C CYS A 637 28.65 9.77 -26.66
N ILE A 638 28.36 9.95 -27.95
CA ILE A 638 27.03 10.29 -28.46
C ILE A 638 26.39 9.09 -29.17
N GLY A 639 25.18 8.71 -28.77
CA GLY A 639 24.43 7.65 -29.44
C GLY A 639 22.93 7.73 -29.19
N VAL A 640 22.15 6.94 -29.94
CA VAL A 640 20.69 6.86 -29.75
C VAL A 640 20.26 5.41 -29.88
N LEU A 641 19.59 4.90 -28.85
CA LEU A 641 18.92 3.60 -28.80
C LEU A 641 17.41 3.85 -28.69
N ILE A 642 16.64 3.27 -29.60
CA ILE A 642 15.17 3.33 -29.58
C ILE A 642 14.64 1.91 -29.37
N LYS A 643 13.74 1.73 -28.40
CA LYS A 643 13.24 0.42 -28.00
C LYS A 643 12.48 -0.26 -29.16
N GLY A 644 12.95 -1.46 -29.49
CA GLY A 644 12.28 -2.37 -30.42
C GLY A 644 11.39 -3.39 -29.70
N SER A 645 11.01 -4.47 -30.39
CA SER A 645 10.15 -5.53 -29.86
C SER A 645 10.87 -6.59 -29.02
N THR A 646 12.20 -6.54 -28.93
CA THR A 646 13.03 -7.55 -28.25
C THR A 646 13.82 -6.92 -27.11
N MET A 647 14.25 -7.77 -26.16
CA MET A 647 15.11 -7.40 -25.02
C MET A 647 16.51 -6.86 -25.42
N HIS A 648 16.81 -6.82 -26.72
CA HIS A 648 18.11 -6.40 -27.24
C HIS A 648 18.43 -4.94 -26.90
N PHE A 649 17.40 -4.08 -26.83
CA PHE A 649 17.52 -2.70 -26.40
C PHE A 649 18.06 -2.60 -24.97
N GLU A 650 17.49 -3.37 -24.05
CA GLU A 650 17.85 -3.39 -22.63
C GLU A 650 19.31 -3.84 -22.45
N TYR A 651 19.71 -4.93 -23.12
CA TYR A 651 21.08 -5.44 -23.00
C TYR A 651 22.13 -4.48 -23.57
N ILE A 652 21.86 -3.82 -24.71
CA ILE A 652 22.80 -2.84 -25.27
C ILE A 652 22.85 -1.57 -24.41
N ALA A 653 21.70 -1.08 -23.95
CA ALA A 653 21.63 0.12 -23.13
C ALA A 653 22.42 -0.05 -21.82
N ASP A 654 22.25 -1.19 -21.14
CA ASP A 654 22.96 -1.49 -19.90
C ASP A 654 24.47 -1.64 -20.13
N ALA A 655 24.88 -2.49 -21.08
CA ALA A 655 26.30 -2.71 -21.38
C ALA A 655 27.02 -1.43 -21.84
N THR A 656 26.37 -0.60 -22.64
CA THR A 656 26.94 0.68 -23.11
C THR A 656 27.10 1.67 -21.95
N SER A 657 26.09 1.79 -21.09
CA SER A 657 26.10 2.71 -19.95
C SER A 657 27.21 2.35 -18.96
N GLN A 658 27.30 1.08 -18.58
CA GLN A 658 28.34 0.59 -17.69
C GLN A 658 29.74 0.71 -18.31
N GLY A 659 29.86 0.39 -19.61
CA GLY A 659 31.12 0.49 -20.35
C GLY A 659 31.65 1.92 -20.39
N ILE A 660 30.83 2.90 -20.78
CA ILE A 660 31.24 4.32 -20.87
C ILE A 660 31.67 4.85 -19.50
N MET A 661 30.91 4.57 -18.44
CA MET A 661 31.27 4.96 -17.07
C MET A 661 32.64 4.39 -16.69
N ARG A 662 32.86 3.09 -16.97
CA ARG A 662 34.11 2.41 -16.63
C ARG A 662 35.32 3.02 -17.35
N VAL A 663 35.18 3.40 -18.62
CA VAL A 663 36.25 4.06 -19.39
C VAL A 663 36.70 5.35 -18.70
N GLY A 664 35.77 6.18 -18.22
CA GLY A 664 36.14 7.42 -17.56
C GLY A 664 36.90 7.21 -16.25
N LEU A 665 36.50 6.20 -15.47
CA LEU A 665 37.18 5.84 -14.23
C LEU A 665 38.56 5.23 -14.47
N ASP A 666 38.68 4.32 -15.45
CA ASP A 666 39.92 3.59 -15.72
C ASP A 666 40.98 4.47 -16.39
N GLU A 667 40.59 5.36 -17.31
CA GLU A 667 41.53 6.22 -18.03
C GLU A 667 41.85 7.52 -17.30
N GLY A 668 41.09 7.86 -16.25
CA GLY A 668 41.24 9.10 -15.49
C GLY A 668 40.87 10.35 -16.29
N VAL A 669 40.02 10.20 -17.30
CA VAL A 669 39.52 11.29 -18.17
C VAL A 669 38.00 11.33 -18.05
N PRO A 670 37.36 12.48 -17.82
CA PRO A 670 35.91 12.58 -17.83
C PRO A 670 35.32 12.12 -19.16
N VAL A 671 34.37 11.17 -19.10
CA VAL A 671 33.63 10.69 -20.26
C VAL A 671 32.14 10.98 -20.06
N VAL A 672 31.60 11.89 -20.84
CA VAL A 672 30.18 12.29 -20.83
C VAL A 672 29.35 11.22 -21.54
N PHE A 673 28.35 10.69 -20.82
CA PHE A 673 27.40 9.72 -21.35
C PHE A 673 26.28 10.42 -22.13
N GLY A 674 26.49 10.61 -23.44
CA GLY A 674 25.53 11.21 -24.37
C GLY A 674 24.73 10.19 -25.17
N VAL A 675 24.31 9.07 -24.56
CA VAL A 675 23.50 8.05 -25.25
C VAL A 675 22.02 8.18 -24.86
N LEU A 676 21.16 8.56 -25.81
CA LEU A 676 19.72 8.59 -25.58
C LEU A 676 19.16 7.17 -25.58
N THR A 677 18.47 6.79 -24.50
CA THR A 677 17.66 5.58 -24.42
C THR A 677 16.18 5.97 -24.44
N CYS A 678 15.53 5.72 -25.57
CA CYS A 678 14.18 6.19 -25.86
C CYS A 678 13.23 5.02 -26.10
N LEU A 679 11.98 5.12 -25.61
CA LEU A 679 10.95 4.11 -25.86
C LEU A 679 10.33 4.27 -27.25
N THR A 680 10.34 5.49 -27.78
CA THR A 680 9.78 5.81 -29.10
C THR A 680 10.71 6.72 -29.89
N GLU A 681 10.53 6.75 -31.20
CA GLU A 681 11.27 7.67 -32.09
C GLU A 681 10.94 9.14 -31.80
N ASP A 682 9.68 9.47 -31.51
CA ASP A 682 9.27 10.85 -31.18
C ASP A 682 10.01 11.37 -29.93
N GLN A 683 10.23 10.52 -28.91
CA GLN A 683 11.06 10.90 -27.75
C GLN A 683 12.51 11.20 -28.14
N ALA A 684 13.08 10.45 -29.09
CA ALA A 684 14.44 10.68 -29.55
C ALA A 684 14.55 11.98 -30.37
N LEU A 685 13.54 12.26 -31.20
CA LEU A 685 13.43 13.50 -31.97
C LEU A 685 13.31 14.73 -31.07
N GLU A 686 12.41 14.72 -30.08
CA GLU A 686 12.24 15.82 -29.12
C GLU A 686 13.52 16.13 -28.34
N ARG A 687 14.29 15.08 -27.98
CA ARG A 687 15.57 15.21 -27.25
C ARG A 687 16.74 15.70 -28.11
N ALA A 688 16.55 15.79 -29.42
CA ALA A 688 17.51 16.34 -30.37
C ALA A 688 17.04 17.68 -30.98
N ALA A 689 16.00 18.30 -30.41
CA ALA A 689 15.31 19.47 -30.96
C ALA A 689 14.74 19.28 -32.39
N LEU A 690 14.36 18.05 -32.73
CA LEU A 690 13.76 17.64 -34.00
C LEU A 690 12.28 17.23 -33.86
N GLY A 691 11.64 17.55 -32.73
CA GLY A 691 10.24 17.26 -32.46
C GLY A 691 9.26 17.90 -33.46
N LYS A 692 8.03 17.37 -33.52
CA LYS A 692 6.98 17.82 -34.44
C LYS A 692 6.17 18.98 -33.85
N GLY A 693 5.77 19.93 -34.69
CA GLY A 693 4.89 21.03 -34.29
C GLY A 693 5.64 22.27 -33.77
N ALA A 694 4.97 23.07 -32.93
CA ALA A 694 5.55 24.31 -32.40
C ALA A 694 6.58 24.08 -31.28
N ASP A 695 6.53 22.92 -30.62
CA ASP A 695 7.51 22.50 -29.62
C ASP A 695 8.48 21.49 -30.25
N LYS A 696 9.67 21.96 -30.59
CA LYS A 696 10.71 21.11 -31.17
C LYS A 696 11.45 20.28 -30.11
N GLY A 697 11.22 20.54 -28.82
CA GLY A 697 11.97 19.96 -27.71
C GLY A 697 13.35 20.61 -27.51
N HIS A 698 14.17 19.98 -26.64
CA HIS A 698 15.50 20.46 -26.24
C HIS A 698 16.60 19.60 -26.84
N ASN A 699 17.69 20.21 -27.32
CA ASN A 699 18.83 19.48 -27.86
C ASN A 699 19.82 19.15 -26.73
N HIS A 700 19.80 17.91 -26.25
CA HIS A 700 20.69 17.47 -25.16
C HIS A 700 22.17 17.45 -25.52
N GLY A 701 22.53 17.51 -26.80
CA GLY A 701 23.90 17.73 -27.23
C GLY A 701 24.51 18.98 -26.62
N VAL A 702 23.71 20.04 -26.45
CA VAL A 702 24.13 21.30 -25.82
C VAL A 702 24.59 21.06 -24.39
N ASP A 703 23.81 20.31 -23.61
CA ASP A 703 24.14 19.98 -22.22
C ASP A 703 25.43 19.16 -22.13
N TRP A 704 25.61 18.20 -23.03
CA TRP A 704 26.79 17.34 -23.01
C TRP A 704 28.07 18.09 -23.36
N GLY A 705 27.99 19.08 -24.27
CA GLY A 705 29.11 19.99 -24.56
C GLY A 705 29.51 20.82 -23.35
N GLN A 706 28.52 21.38 -22.63
CA GLN A 706 28.76 22.14 -21.39
C GLN A 706 29.35 21.26 -20.28
N ALA A 707 28.77 20.07 -20.06
CA ALA A 707 29.26 19.10 -19.09
C ALA A 707 30.73 18.71 -19.34
N ALA A 708 31.12 18.55 -20.61
CA ALA A 708 32.49 18.17 -20.95
C ALA A 708 33.51 19.25 -20.54
N VAL A 709 33.20 20.53 -20.77
CA VAL A 709 34.07 21.66 -20.35
C VAL A 709 34.15 21.74 -18.84
N GLU A 710 33.00 21.67 -18.15
CA GLU A 710 32.94 21.73 -16.69
C GLU A 710 33.76 20.61 -16.04
N MET A 711 33.58 19.38 -16.51
CA MET A 711 34.30 18.22 -15.98
C MET A 711 35.79 18.24 -16.33
N ALA A 712 36.16 18.73 -17.52
CA ALA A 712 37.57 18.90 -17.90
C ALA A 712 38.27 19.92 -17.00
N LEU A 713 37.62 21.06 -16.70
CA LEU A 713 38.16 22.08 -15.79
C LEU A 713 38.30 21.53 -14.37
N LEU A 714 37.30 20.77 -13.89
CA LEU A 714 37.38 20.09 -12.59
C LEU A 714 38.55 19.08 -12.54
N ASN A 715 38.78 18.34 -13.63
CA ASN A 715 39.88 17.36 -13.68
C ASN A 715 41.26 18.01 -13.78
N LYS A 716 41.38 19.17 -14.45
CA LYS A 716 42.62 19.97 -14.50
C LYS A 716 42.89 20.76 -13.22
N GLY A 717 41.87 21.06 -12.43
CA GLY A 717 41.98 21.74 -11.13
C GLY A 717 42.48 20.84 -9.98
N LYS A 718 42.92 19.61 -10.28
CA LYS A 718 43.58 18.69 -9.34
C LYS A 718 45.09 18.89 -9.27
#